data_AF-A0A848VWV6-F1
#
_entry.id   AF-A0A848VWV6-F1
#
_cell.length_a   1.000
_cell.length_b   1.000
_cell.length_c   1.000
_cell.angle_alpha   90.00
_cell.angle_beta   90.00
_cell.angle_gamma   90.00
#
_symmetry.space_group_name_H-M   'P 1'
#
loop_
_entity.id
_entity.type
_entity.pdbx_description
1 polymer ?
#
loop_
_entity_poly.entity_id
_entity_poly.type
_entity_poly.pdbx_seq_one_letter_code
_entity_poly.pdbx_strand_id
1 'polypeptide(L)'
;MHFRIPSFAIACASIAIGSSAAAIDNVMVVFDGSNSMWGQIDGTAKIEIARGVMENLLGNWVDTRSVGLMAYGHRRRGDCSDIEVLVQPGQQSRSSILQQINGITPTGKTPLTDAVEQAAISLSYTDQPATVVLISDGLESCGRDPCALATALEKRGVAFTAHVVGFGLGNDEDASSLSCIAEETGGQYITAANAEELGSALSAVGTAVAEAEPEPEPEPQAPEVAVNGPGTAVGGSDIQVTWTPTVAESDYITVVPVGTEVGAFGPYVRIGKSTDVVLPVPGDEGLYEVRYLSNDTKDTLGMDTVEVTKPEVSLSAPETVETGASFAVSWTPTINKRDLVTIVPAGSDQGQVGTYQAVRTNSEIQLQAPADPGLYELRYVLNVDKRTVASRPIEVTAPSVVLQVPDTAMTGAEFAVNWSKAVNRRDYITIVPMGADEGIYGNNLVVRDKNAGLLKAPADAGMYEVRYILREGAKTLAREPIEITKAEVSLSGPATVLSGASFDVTWSGAVHRQDYVTIVPMGTDEGTYGNNLVVRDKEKGTLKAPADTGMYELRYILREGARTLARQAIEVTEPEVTVSGPASVPTGAKFEVTWTGAVNRQDYVTIVPMGTEEGKYGNNLVVRDGSSGTLSAPADPGMYELRYILREGSKTLARAPIEVALPEVTIAAPASVLAGARFEVSWTGAVNPSDYITIVPVGTDEGEFGNNLVVRRSTSNDLQAPAESGLYEVRYVLREGSRTLATAMVEITDPEVTISAAGEVRAGDDFRVIWTGTVGPQDYINLVPMGAPDDKFGEYFQTRKLSENDMSAPAETGIYELRYVLREGNRVLARQQIEVLSSDAPLDTGASIDAPDTAAPGDVITVSWNVASDSADQRITLARGDQAIFTWISATKITGDPPVEITLPETPGVYEIRFLDLSNQSVLSRRVIKVE
;
A
#
# COMPACT_ATOMS: atom_id res chain seq x y z
N MET A 1 -108.13 -4.58 -21.86
CA MET A 1 -107.36 -3.86 -22.90
C MET A 1 -106.80 -2.60 -22.23
N HIS A 2 -105.48 -2.42 -22.10
CA HIS A 2 -104.53 -1.99 -23.16
C HIS A 2 -104.89 -0.58 -23.69
N PHE A 3 -104.04 0.46 -23.61
CA PHE A 3 -102.61 0.58 -23.25
C PHE A 3 -102.32 1.88 -22.44
N ARG A 4 -101.18 1.98 -21.74
CA ARG A 4 -100.78 3.12 -20.89
C ARG A 4 -100.15 4.29 -21.69
N ILE A 5 -100.66 5.52 -21.57
CA ILE A 5 -100.20 6.70 -20.78
C ILE A 5 -99.19 7.61 -21.53
N PRO A 6 -99.32 8.96 -21.52
CA PRO A 6 -98.80 9.81 -22.61
C PRO A 6 -97.98 11.06 -22.20
N SER A 7 -97.52 11.78 -23.24
CA SER A 7 -97.35 13.25 -23.35
C SER A 7 -96.36 14.04 -22.46
N PHE A 8 -95.25 14.44 -23.10
CA PHE A 8 -94.81 15.84 -23.32
C PHE A 8 -95.49 16.98 -22.54
N ALA A 9 -94.66 17.86 -21.94
CA ALA A 9 -94.95 19.29 -21.76
C ALA A 9 -93.64 20.12 -21.74
N ILE A 10 -93.69 21.32 -22.32
CA ILE A 10 -92.59 22.30 -22.42
C ILE A 10 -92.87 23.43 -21.41
N ALA A 11 -91.87 23.91 -20.65
CA ALA A 11 -91.94 25.25 -20.01
C ALA A 11 -90.59 25.84 -19.58
N CYS A 12 -90.39 27.11 -19.99
CA CYS A 12 -89.77 28.23 -19.28
C CYS A 12 -88.45 28.06 -18.50
N ALA A 13 -87.42 28.79 -18.96
CA ALA A 13 -86.39 29.34 -18.10
C ALA A 13 -86.97 30.40 -17.14
N SER A 14 -86.50 30.39 -15.89
CA SER A 14 -86.71 31.47 -14.91
C SER A 14 -85.37 31.83 -14.29
N ILE A 15 -84.92 33.06 -14.51
CA ILE A 15 -83.72 33.60 -13.87
C ILE A 15 -84.09 33.92 -12.42
N ALA A 16 -83.56 33.15 -11.47
CA ALA A 16 -83.59 33.50 -10.06
C ALA A 16 -82.36 34.33 -9.72
N ILE A 17 -82.53 35.65 -9.58
CA ILE A 17 -81.52 36.49 -8.94
C ILE A 17 -81.59 36.19 -7.44
N GLY A 18 -80.74 35.28 -6.98
CA GLY A 18 -80.52 35.08 -5.55
C GLY A 18 -79.77 36.28 -4.99
N SER A 19 -80.47 37.14 -4.24
CA SER A 19 -79.78 38.08 -3.37
C SER A 19 -79.13 37.28 -2.24
N SER A 20 -77.80 37.14 -2.27
CA SER A 20 -77.04 36.65 -1.13
C SER A 20 -77.21 37.62 0.03
N ALA A 21 -78.15 37.31 0.93
CA ALA A 21 -78.06 37.82 2.29
C ALA A 21 -76.76 37.26 2.88
N ALA A 22 -75.86 38.12 3.35
CA ALA A 22 -74.68 37.67 4.05
C ALA A 22 -75.14 36.81 5.24
N ALA A 23 -74.64 35.58 5.32
CA ALA A 23 -74.88 34.74 6.48
C ALA A 23 -74.31 35.45 7.71
N ILE A 24 -75.12 35.63 8.75
CA ILE A 24 -74.66 36.15 10.03
C ILE A 24 -74.15 34.95 10.82
N ASP A 25 -72.85 34.90 11.08
CA ASP A 25 -72.25 33.78 11.79
C ASP A 25 -72.89 33.62 13.17
N ASN A 26 -73.29 32.39 13.49
CA ASN A 26 -73.80 32.03 14.82
C ASN A 26 -72.66 31.44 15.64
N VAL A 27 -72.27 32.13 16.70
CA VAL A 27 -71.11 31.77 17.52
C VAL A 27 -71.55 31.53 18.96
N MET A 28 -71.24 30.37 19.55
CA MET A 28 -71.43 30.11 20.98
C MET A 28 -70.09 30.10 21.70
N VAL A 29 -69.90 31.03 22.65
CA VAL A 29 -68.77 30.96 23.57
C VAL A 29 -69.13 30.02 24.72
N VAL A 30 -68.32 28.97 24.92
CA VAL A 30 -68.45 28.04 26.04
C VAL A 30 -67.36 28.36 27.05
N PHE A 31 -67.76 28.83 28.23
CA PHE A 31 -66.88 29.40 29.24
C PHE A 31 -66.77 28.51 30.48
N ASP A 32 -65.55 28.11 30.83
CA ASP A 32 -65.26 27.29 32.00
C ASP A 32 -65.51 28.04 33.31
N GLY A 33 -66.38 27.48 34.15
CA GLY A 33 -66.64 27.89 35.53
C GLY A 33 -66.45 26.73 36.52
N SER A 34 -65.63 25.74 36.16
CA SER A 34 -65.25 24.63 37.05
C SER A 34 -64.28 25.10 38.13
N ASN A 35 -64.16 24.35 39.24
CA ASN A 35 -63.44 24.79 40.43
C ASN A 35 -61.94 25.09 40.21
N SER A 36 -61.32 24.59 39.14
CA SER A 36 -59.92 24.87 38.76
C SER A 36 -59.67 26.34 38.40
N MET A 37 -60.69 27.06 37.92
CA MET A 37 -60.63 28.50 37.58
C MET A 37 -60.36 29.43 38.78
N TRP A 38 -60.31 28.92 40.01
CA TRP A 38 -59.76 29.64 41.19
C TRP A 38 -58.23 29.56 41.31
N GLY A 39 -57.57 28.74 40.49
CA GLY A 39 -56.11 28.73 40.35
C GLY A 39 -55.58 30.10 39.96
N GLN A 40 -54.34 30.39 40.33
CA GLN A 40 -53.72 31.70 40.08
C GLN A 40 -52.62 31.61 39.04
N ILE A 41 -52.56 32.61 38.18
CA ILE A 41 -51.45 32.88 37.27
C ILE A 41 -50.94 34.27 37.63
N ASP A 42 -49.63 34.39 37.87
CA ASP A 42 -48.97 35.65 38.29
C ASP A 42 -49.68 36.39 39.45
N GLY A 43 -50.26 35.61 40.38
CA GLY A 43 -50.97 36.10 41.57
C GLY A 43 -52.42 36.55 41.35
N THR A 44 -52.95 36.50 40.13
CA THR A 44 -54.35 36.83 39.78
C THR A 44 -55.13 35.54 39.50
N ALA A 45 -56.41 35.46 39.90
CA ALA A 45 -57.19 34.24 39.65
C ALA A 45 -57.52 34.07 38.16
N LYS A 46 -57.46 32.84 37.64
CA LYS A 46 -57.76 32.52 36.24
C LYS A 46 -59.13 33.06 35.81
N ILE A 47 -60.16 32.92 36.65
CA ILE A 47 -61.50 33.49 36.39
C ILE A 47 -61.50 35.01 36.22
N GLU A 48 -60.64 35.75 36.93
CA GLU A 48 -60.52 37.21 36.82
C GLU A 48 -59.80 37.61 35.53
N ILE A 49 -58.76 36.87 35.15
CA ILE A 49 -58.06 37.05 33.88
C ILE A 49 -59.01 36.77 32.70
N ALA A 50 -59.72 35.65 32.72
CA ALA A 50 -60.65 35.27 31.66
C ALA A 50 -61.81 36.27 31.51
N ARG A 51 -62.34 36.83 32.61
CA ARG A 51 -63.29 37.95 32.59
C ARG A 51 -62.72 39.18 31.88
N GLY A 52 -61.50 39.60 32.25
CA GLY A 52 -60.84 40.77 31.67
C GLY A 52 -60.52 40.62 30.18
N VAL A 53 -60.18 39.41 29.73
CA VAL A 53 -59.96 39.16 28.30
C VAL A 53 -61.28 39.11 27.52
N MET A 54 -62.34 38.51 28.07
CA MET A 54 -63.67 38.51 27.44
C MET A 54 -64.25 39.92 27.26
N GLU A 55 -63.91 40.87 28.15
CA GLU A 55 -64.26 42.29 27.97
C GLU A 55 -63.68 42.88 26.67
N ASN A 56 -62.45 42.53 26.33
CA ASN A 56 -61.79 42.99 25.10
C ASN A 56 -62.28 42.23 23.86
N LEU A 57 -62.41 40.89 23.93
CA LEU A 57 -62.82 40.04 22.81
C LEU A 57 -64.22 40.39 22.27
N LEU A 58 -65.19 40.57 23.17
CA LEU A 58 -66.59 40.86 22.79
C LEU A 58 -66.79 42.25 22.16
N GLY A 59 -65.72 42.99 21.87
CA GLY A 59 -65.76 44.30 21.23
C GLY A 59 -66.37 44.30 19.85
N ASN A 60 -65.72 43.63 18.89
CA ASN A 60 -66.11 43.72 17.47
C ASN A 60 -67.00 42.56 16.99
N TRP A 61 -67.09 41.46 17.76
CA TRP A 61 -67.85 40.27 17.36
C TRP A 61 -69.36 40.48 17.45
N VAL A 62 -69.85 41.07 18.55
CA VAL A 62 -71.29 41.24 18.83
C VAL A 62 -71.96 42.28 17.92
N ASP A 63 -71.18 43.12 17.24
CA ASP A 63 -71.67 44.10 16.27
C ASP A 63 -71.84 43.51 14.87
N THR A 64 -71.28 42.32 14.61
CA THR A 64 -71.24 41.66 13.28
C THR A 64 -71.81 40.24 13.28
N ARG A 65 -71.98 39.60 14.44
CA ARG A 65 -72.33 38.17 14.57
C ARG A 65 -73.35 37.90 15.69
N SER A 66 -74.05 36.78 15.58
CA SER A 66 -74.97 36.29 16.59
C SER A 66 -74.21 35.54 17.69
N VAL A 67 -73.70 36.26 18.69
CA VAL A 67 -72.92 35.67 19.79
C VAL A 67 -73.82 35.21 20.95
N GLY A 68 -73.69 33.95 21.35
CA GLY A 68 -74.24 33.37 22.58
C GLY A 68 -73.18 33.09 23.64
N LEU A 69 -73.61 32.84 24.88
CA LEU A 69 -72.76 32.45 26.00
C LEU A 69 -73.37 31.24 26.71
N MET A 70 -72.56 30.19 26.83
CA MET A 70 -72.80 29.03 27.69
C MET A 70 -71.70 28.98 28.76
N ALA A 71 -72.05 28.54 29.97
CA ALA A 71 -71.06 28.27 31.02
C ALA A 71 -71.35 26.94 31.72
N TYR A 72 -70.30 26.25 32.17
CA TYR A 72 -70.42 25.02 32.92
C TYR A 72 -69.71 25.08 34.28
N GLY A 73 -70.07 24.20 35.20
CA GLY A 73 -69.48 24.07 36.54
C GLY A 73 -69.77 25.23 37.51
N HIS A 74 -70.43 26.31 37.08
CA HIS A 74 -70.44 27.57 37.82
C HIS A 74 -71.48 27.66 38.96
N ARG A 75 -72.25 26.60 39.26
CA ARG A 75 -73.34 26.64 40.26
C ARG A 75 -73.34 25.47 41.24
N ARG A 76 -72.98 24.26 40.79
CA ARG A 76 -73.17 23.01 41.55
C ARG A 76 -71.87 22.22 41.70
N ARG A 77 -71.43 22.02 42.93
CA ARG A 77 -70.20 21.28 43.24
C ARG A 77 -70.36 19.78 42.95
N GLY A 78 -69.52 19.25 42.08
CA GLY A 78 -69.45 17.82 41.77
C GLY A 78 -70.45 17.30 40.73
N ASP A 79 -71.30 18.17 40.17
CA ASP A 79 -72.38 17.80 39.26
C ASP A 79 -71.96 17.93 37.78
N CYS A 80 -72.00 16.83 37.04
CA CYS A 80 -71.67 16.79 35.61
C CYS A 80 -72.81 17.31 34.70
N SER A 81 -74.01 17.49 35.24
CA SER A 81 -75.13 18.12 34.53
C SER A 81 -75.15 19.66 34.69
N ASP A 82 -74.09 20.26 35.25
CA ASP A 82 -74.05 21.69 35.50
C ASP A 82 -73.56 22.50 34.30
N ILE A 83 -74.38 22.51 33.25
CA ILE A 83 -74.22 23.31 32.04
C ILE A 83 -75.43 24.26 31.94
N GLU A 84 -75.22 25.49 31.46
CA GLU A 84 -76.28 26.48 31.27
C GLU A 84 -75.97 27.42 30.10
N VAL A 85 -76.94 27.62 29.20
CA VAL A 85 -76.93 28.73 28.24
C VAL A 85 -77.36 30.00 28.97
N LEU A 86 -76.39 30.84 29.32
CA LEU A 86 -76.61 32.14 29.98
C LEU A 86 -77.13 33.20 29.00
N VAL A 87 -76.72 33.13 27.74
CA VAL A 87 -77.17 34.04 26.67
C VAL A 87 -77.42 33.24 25.39
N GLN A 88 -78.64 33.35 24.86
CA GLN A 88 -79.00 32.81 23.54
C GLN A 88 -78.39 33.66 22.42
N PRO A 89 -77.85 33.04 21.34
CA PRO A 89 -77.31 33.75 20.19
C PRO A 89 -78.27 34.78 19.59
N GLY A 90 -77.75 35.94 19.20
CA GLY A 90 -78.46 36.95 18.40
C GLY A 90 -79.52 37.79 19.14
N GLN A 91 -79.71 37.63 20.46
CA GLN A 91 -80.76 38.35 21.21
C GLN A 91 -80.26 39.43 22.19
N GLN A 92 -78.96 39.57 22.44
CA GLN A 92 -78.44 40.36 23.56
C GLN A 92 -77.23 41.23 23.18
N SER A 93 -77.00 42.30 23.95
CA SER A 93 -75.90 43.24 23.75
C SER A 93 -74.60 42.82 24.45
N ARG A 94 -73.47 43.45 24.08
CA ARG A 94 -72.16 43.30 24.75
C ARG A 94 -72.25 43.39 26.28
N SER A 95 -72.97 44.40 26.80
CA SER A 95 -73.05 44.67 28.23
C SER A 95 -73.78 43.57 29.00
N SER A 96 -74.84 43.00 28.40
CA SER A 96 -75.58 41.85 28.97
C SER A 96 -74.73 40.58 29.02
N ILE A 97 -73.91 40.29 27.99
CA ILE A 97 -73.01 39.13 28.02
C ILE A 97 -71.95 39.31 29.11
N LEU A 98 -71.30 40.49 29.18
CA LEU A 98 -70.30 40.79 30.21
C LEU A 98 -70.88 40.77 31.64
N GLN A 99 -72.14 41.16 31.83
CA GLN A 99 -72.80 41.04 33.12
C GLN A 99 -72.95 39.57 33.55
N GLN A 100 -73.26 38.65 32.62
CA GLN A 100 -73.34 37.22 32.92
C GLN A 100 -71.95 36.64 33.26
N ILE A 101 -70.92 36.92 32.47
CA ILE A 101 -69.54 36.41 32.71
C ILE A 101 -69.00 36.90 34.07
N ASN A 102 -69.29 38.14 34.47
CA ASN A 102 -68.92 38.66 35.79
C ASN A 102 -69.69 38.00 36.96
N GLY A 103 -70.82 37.33 36.71
CA GLY A 103 -71.57 36.57 37.70
C GLY A 103 -71.11 35.12 37.90
N ILE A 104 -70.38 34.55 36.93
CA ILE A 104 -69.89 33.15 36.95
C ILE A 104 -68.97 32.93 38.16
N THR A 105 -69.36 32.07 39.10
CA THR A 105 -68.58 31.76 40.31
C THR A 105 -68.03 30.34 40.23
N PRO A 106 -66.71 30.12 40.13
CA PRO A 106 -66.17 28.79 39.92
C PRO A 106 -66.50 27.81 41.07
N THR A 107 -67.14 26.68 40.78
CA THR A 107 -67.76 25.83 41.82
C THR A 107 -67.68 24.31 41.57
N GLY A 108 -67.72 23.88 40.32
CA GLY A 108 -68.14 22.54 39.92
C GLY A 108 -67.10 21.74 39.14
N LYS A 109 -67.59 20.75 38.40
CA LYS A 109 -66.80 19.90 37.50
C LYS A 109 -66.70 20.51 36.09
N THR A 110 -65.96 19.82 35.22
CA THR A 110 -65.63 20.20 33.83
C THR A 110 -66.30 19.22 32.85
N PRO A 111 -67.64 19.26 32.66
CA PRO A 111 -68.37 18.43 31.69
C PRO A 111 -68.24 19.00 30.27
N LEU A 112 -67.01 19.05 29.79
CA LEU A 112 -66.59 19.76 28.60
C LEU A 112 -67.26 19.22 27.33
N THR A 113 -67.27 17.90 27.18
CA THR A 113 -67.86 17.16 26.05
C THR A 113 -69.35 17.46 25.95
N ASP A 114 -70.08 17.32 27.06
CA ASP A 114 -71.52 17.62 27.11
C ASP A 114 -71.82 19.10 26.83
N ALA A 115 -70.93 20.02 27.22
CA ALA A 115 -71.08 21.45 26.95
C ALA A 115 -70.88 21.78 25.47
N VAL A 116 -69.87 21.22 24.80
CA VAL A 116 -69.65 21.40 23.35
C VAL A 116 -70.81 20.80 22.55
N GLU A 117 -71.31 19.61 22.93
CA GLU A 117 -72.48 19.00 22.27
C GLU A 117 -73.74 19.88 22.42
N GLN A 118 -74.01 20.40 23.63
CA GLN A 118 -75.14 21.31 23.85
C GLN A 118 -74.97 22.65 23.12
N ALA A 119 -73.74 23.16 23.00
CA ALA A 119 -73.45 24.40 22.27
C ALA A 119 -73.73 24.22 20.77
N ALA A 120 -73.25 23.13 20.16
CA ALA A 120 -73.53 22.77 18.78
C ALA A 120 -75.04 22.63 18.52
N ILE A 121 -75.76 21.90 19.39
CA ILE A 121 -77.21 21.74 19.30
C ILE A 121 -77.94 23.09 19.42
N SER A 122 -77.49 23.98 20.32
CA SER A 122 -78.08 25.32 20.51
C SER A 122 -77.88 26.24 19.31
N LEU A 123 -76.88 25.98 18.47
CA LEU A 123 -76.61 26.70 17.22
C LEU A 123 -77.31 26.07 15.99
N SER A 124 -78.03 24.95 16.15
CA SER A 124 -78.59 24.17 15.04
C SER A 124 -77.54 23.73 14.00
N TYR A 125 -76.39 23.24 14.46
CA TYR A 125 -75.22 22.89 13.62
C TYR A 125 -75.47 21.94 12.42
N THR A 126 -76.55 21.15 12.47
CA THR A 126 -76.96 20.24 11.37
C THR A 126 -77.72 20.94 10.24
N ASP A 127 -78.17 22.18 10.47
CA ASP A 127 -79.08 22.91 9.58
C ASP A 127 -78.41 24.15 8.99
N GLN A 128 -77.36 24.67 9.64
CA GLN A 128 -76.62 25.88 9.26
C GLN A 128 -75.17 25.84 9.80
N PRO A 129 -74.23 26.61 9.21
CA PRO A 129 -72.89 26.79 9.76
C PRO A 129 -72.94 27.28 11.22
N ALA A 130 -72.07 26.72 12.05
CA ALA A 130 -72.10 26.94 13.50
C ALA A 130 -70.70 26.88 14.10
N THR A 131 -70.31 27.93 14.82
CA THR A 131 -68.98 28.04 15.44
C THR A 131 -69.08 27.97 16.96
N VAL A 132 -68.30 27.08 17.58
CA VAL A 132 -68.12 27.03 19.02
C VAL A 132 -66.74 27.56 19.38
N VAL A 133 -66.66 28.41 20.41
CA VAL A 133 -65.39 28.89 20.97
C VAL A 133 -65.33 28.48 22.43
N LEU A 134 -64.57 27.42 22.70
CA LEU A 134 -64.42 26.84 24.03
C LEU A 134 -63.20 27.47 24.73
N ILE A 135 -63.41 27.99 25.94
CA ILE A 135 -62.34 28.48 26.82
C ILE A 135 -62.32 27.57 28.05
N SER A 136 -61.24 26.80 28.23
CA SER A 136 -61.13 25.75 29.25
C SER A 136 -59.81 25.82 30.00
N ASP A 137 -59.83 25.64 31.32
CA ASP A 137 -58.64 25.66 32.18
C ASP A 137 -58.24 24.29 32.72
N GLY A 138 -59.07 23.29 32.47
CA GLY A 138 -58.84 21.88 32.81
C GLY A 138 -59.37 20.92 31.74
N LEU A 139 -59.04 19.64 31.94
CA LEU A 139 -59.49 18.52 31.10
C LEU A 139 -60.88 18.00 31.53
N GLU A 140 -61.50 17.23 30.65
CA GLU A 140 -62.80 16.57 30.86
C GLU A 140 -62.80 15.70 32.14
N SER A 141 -63.67 16.04 33.11
CA SER A 141 -63.71 15.39 34.44
C SER A 141 -65.03 14.66 34.75
N CYS A 142 -65.86 14.45 33.72
CA CYS A 142 -67.13 13.75 33.75
C CYS A 142 -67.17 12.47 32.88
N GLY A 143 -66.10 12.15 32.16
CA GLY A 143 -65.81 10.80 31.66
C GLY A 143 -66.43 10.45 30.31
N ARG A 144 -66.81 11.44 29.51
CA ARG A 144 -67.03 11.28 28.07
C ARG A 144 -65.72 11.51 27.30
N ASP A 145 -65.69 11.07 26.04
CA ASP A 145 -64.55 11.25 25.13
C ASP A 145 -64.79 12.51 24.25
N PRO A 146 -63.95 13.56 24.36
CA PRO A 146 -64.12 14.77 23.56
C PRO A 146 -63.78 14.58 22.08
N CYS A 147 -62.79 13.74 21.75
CA CYS A 147 -62.41 13.42 20.36
C CYS A 147 -63.58 12.74 19.65
N ALA A 148 -64.11 11.68 20.25
CA ALA A 148 -65.20 10.89 19.66
C ALA A 148 -66.48 11.73 19.45
N LEU A 149 -66.71 12.76 20.27
CA LEU A 149 -67.75 13.76 20.02
C LEU A 149 -67.39 14.66 18.84
N ALA A 150 -66.19 15.25 18.80
CA ALA A 150 -65.78 16.20 17.78
C ALA A 150 -65.91 15.62 16.37
N THR A 151 -65.37 14.41 16.13
CA THR A 151 -65.54 13.67 14.87
C THR A 151 -67.01 13.42 14.52
N ALA A 152 -67.88 13.23 15.52
CA ALA A 152 -69.31 12.97 15.33
C ALA A 152 -70.13 14.25 15.07
N LEU A 153 -69.67 15.40 15.56
CA LEU A 153 -70.25 16.71 15.26
C LEU A 153 -69.85 17.15 13.85
N GLU A 154 -68.57 17.04 13.48
CA GLU A 154 -68.07 17.36 12.13
C GLU A 154 -68.83 16.59 11.04
N LYS A 155 -68.90 15.25 11.17
CA LYS A 155 -69.60 14.37 10.22
C LYS A 155 -71.10 14.61 10.08
N ARG A 156 -71.70 15.43 10.95
CA ARG A 156 -73.14 15.71 10.98
C ARG A 156 -73.48 17.19 10.77
N GLY A 157 -72.50 18.08 10.87
CA GLY A 157 -72.66 19.52 10.66
C GLY A 157 -72.71 19.88 9.19
N VAL A 158 -73.27 21.06 8.89
CA VAL A 158 -73.23 21.65 7.53
C VAL A 158 -71.94 22.43 7.29
N ALA A 159 -71.39 23.01 8.35
CA ALA A 159 -70.02 23.50 8.50
C ALA A 159 -69.85 23.82 9.99
N PHE A 160 -69.47 22.82 10.80
CA PHE A 160 -69.36 22.98 12.25
C PHE A 160 -67.89 23.11 12.65
N THR A 161 -67.53 24.16 13.37
CA THR A 161 -66.13 24.39 13.75
C THR A 161 -66.02 24.73 15.22
N ALA A 162 -65.18 23.99 15.95
CA ALA A 162 -64.92 24.24 17.36
C ALA A 162 -63.48 24.76 17.56
N HIS A 163 -63.32 26.05 17.83
CA HIS A 163 -62.05 26.59 18.28
C HIS A 163 -61.90 26.39 19.79
N VAL A 164 -60.72 26.01 20.24
CA VAL A 164 -60.47 25.67 21.64
C VAL A 164 -59.27 26.46 22.16
N VAL A 165 -59.49 27.19 23.26
CA VAL A 165 -58.46 27.97 23.95
C VAL A 165 -58.18 27.34 25.30
N GLY A 166 -57.01 26.69 25.42
CA GLY A 166 -56.53 26.05 26.64
C GLY A 166 -55.81 27.07 27.52
N PHE A 167 -56.41 27.45 28.65
CA PHE A 167 -55.94 28.56 29.47
C PHE A 167 -55.29 28.12 30.80
N GLY A 168 -54.00 28.41 30.95
CA GLY A 168 -53.25 28.14 32.18
C GLY A 168 -53.13 26.65 32.51
N LEU A 169 -53.11 25.80 31.49
CA LEU A 169 -52.79 24.37 31.61
C LEU A 169 -51.30 24.23 31.95
N GLY A 170 -50.95 23.38 32.91
CA GLY A 170 -49.56 23.17 33.31
C GLY A 170 -48.77 22.37 32.27
N ASN A 171 -47.44 22.53 32.25
CA ASN A 171 -46.55 21.86 31.29
C ASN A 171 -46.54 20.31 31.38
N ASP A 172 -47.20 19.71 32.38
CA ASP A 172 -47.21 18.27 32.67
C ASP A 172 -48.63 17.64 32.55
N GLU A 173 -49.62 18.32 31.94
CA GLU A 173 -50.99 17.79 31.74
C GLU A 173 -51.30 17.51 30.25
N ASP A 174 -52.00 16.40 29.98
CA ASP A 174 -52.30 15.89 28.62
C ASP A 174 -53.25 16.81 27.83
N ALA A 175 -52.70 17.85 27.20
CA ALA A 175 -53.42 18.80 26.34
C ALA A 175 -54.08 18.18 25.08
N SER A 176 -53.79 16.91 24.78
CA SER A 176 -54.24 16.19 23.58
C SER A 176 -55.76 16.09 23.46
N SER A 177 -56.50 15.94 24.56
CA SER A 177 -57.97 15.85 24.50
C SER A 177 -58.65 17.18 24.18
N LEU A 178 -57.96 18.31 24.35
CA LEU A 178 -58.47 19.64 23.99
C LEU A 178 -58.11 20.01 22.55
N SER A 179 -56.89 19.70 22.11
CA SER A 179 -56.45 19.99 20.74
C SER A 179 -57.25 19.20 19.71
N CYS A 180 -57.51 17.93 20.01
CA CYS A 180 -58.32 17.01 19.21
C CYS A 180 -59.71 17.54 18.83
N ILE A 181 -60.38 18.29 19.71
CA ILE A 181 -61.72 18.84 19.42
C ILE A 181 -61.65 19.86 18.28
N ALA A 182 -60.59 20.67 18.26
CA ALA A 182 -60.35 21.63 17.20
C ALA A 182 -59.87 20.95 15.93
N GLU A 183 -58.87 20.07 16.03
CA GLU A 183 -58.31 19.31 14.90
C GLU A 183 -59.38 18.53 14.13
N GLU A 184 -60.27 17.82 14.83
CA GLU A 184 -61.35 17.01 14.23
C GLU A 184 -62.52 17.83 13.65
N THR A 185 -62.57 19.15 13.88
CA THR A 185 -63.63 20.06 13.37
C THR A 185 -63.08 21.21 12.51
N GLY A 186 -61.83 21.11 12.06
CA GLY A 186 -61.14 22.16 11.30
C GLY A 186 -60.91 23.47 12.06
N GLY A 187 -61.12 23.46 13.38
CA GLY A 187 -60.91 24.60 14.25
C GLY A 187 -59.44 24.78 14.66
N GLN A 188 -59.18 25.86 15.41
CA GLN A 188 -57.85 26.14 15.96
C GLN A 188 -57.79 25.80 17.45
N TYR A 189 -56.77 25.03 17.85
CA TYR A 189 -56.36 24.91 19.24
C TYR A 189 -55.24 25.91 19.54
N ILE A 190 -55.44 26.76 20.55
CA ILE A 190 -54.43 27.73 20.98
C ILE A 190 -54.28 27.65 22.49
N THR A 191 -53.04 27.49 22.96
CA THR A 191 -52.72 27.56 24.39
C THR A 191 -52.40 28.98 24.81
N ALA A 192 -52.73 29.31 26.06
CA ALA A 192 -52.43 30.60 26.67
C ALA A 192 -51.97 30.40 28.11
N ALA A 193 -50.70 30.70 28.41
CA ALA A 193 -50.14 30.54 29.75
C ALA A 193 -50.41 31.74 30.68
N ASN A 194 -50.79 32.90 30.14
CA ASN A 194 -51.03 34.14 30.89
C ASN A 194 -52.09 35.04 30.22
N ALA A 195 -52.35 36.21 30.82
CA ALA A 195 -53.39 37.14 30.37
C ALA A 195 -53.16 37.74 28.97
N GLU A 196 -51.91 38.02 28.60
CA GLU A 196 -51.55 38.61 27.30
C GLU A 196 -51.65 37.58 26.17
N GLU A 197 -51.20 36.35 26.46
CA GLU A 197 -51.39 35.20 25.56
C GLU A 197 -52.86 34.83 25.41
N LEU A 198 -53.68 34.89 26.46
CA LEU A 198 -55.11 34.61 26.36
C LEU A 198 -55.83 35.65 25.48
N GLY A 199 -55.44 36.93 25.59
CA GLY A 199 -55.92 37.99 24.70
C GLY A 199 -55.49 37.78 23.25
N SER A 200 -54.25 37.34 23.03
CA SER A 200 -53.70 37.06 21.70
C SER A 200 -54.36 35.83 21.06
N ALA A 201 -54.54 34.75 21.82
CA ALA A 201 -55.20 33.52 21.39
C ALA A 201 -56.65 33.77 20.98
N LEU A 202 -57.42 34.48 21.80
CA LEU A 202 -58.81 34.80 21.48
C LEU A 202 -58.94 35.80 20.32
N SER A 203 -57.96 36.69 20.14
CA SER A 203 -57.87 37.56 18.95
C SER A 203 -57.58 36.75 17.68
N ALA A 204 -56.66 35.77 17.75
CA ALA A 204 -56.31 34.89 16.64
C ALA A 204 -57.50 33.99 16.24
N VAL A 205 -58.20 33.40 17.21
CA VAL A 205 -59.49 32.72 16.96
C VAL A 205 -60.49 33.68 16.31
N GLY A 206 -60.53 34.96 16.73
CA GLY A 206 -61.41 35.97 16.13
C GLY A 206 -61.07 36.34 14.69
N THR A 207 -59.81 36.25 14.29
CA THR A 207 -59.38 36.37 12.89
C THR A 207 -59.71 35.10 12.11
N ALA A 208 -59.48 33.91 12.68
CA ALA A 208 -59.83 32.64 12.03
C ALA A 208 -61.36 32.48 11.81
N VAL A 209 -62.18 33.01 12.73
CA VAL A 209 -63.65 33.10 12.60
C VAL A 209 -64.07 34.26 11.67
N ALA A 210 -63.13 35.05 11.13
CA ALA A 210 -63.37 36.10 10.13
C ALA A 210 -62.83 35.75 8.73
N GLU A 211 -61.78 34.94 8.63
CA GLU A 211 -61.17 34.47 7.37
C GLU A 211 -61.85 33.19 6.85
N ALA A 212 -63.17 33.26 6.65
CA ALA A 212 -63.87 32.35 5.74
C ALA A 212 -63.85 32.95 4.33
N GLU A 213 -62.73 32.77 3.62
CA GLU A 213 -62.48 33.42 2.32
C GLU A 213 -63.12 32.71 1.09
N PRO A 214 -63.35 33.46 -0.01
CA PRO A 214 -64.26 33.06 -1.11
C PRO A 214 -63.58 32.33 -2.29
N GLU A 215 -64.36 32.04 -3.34
CA GLU A 215 -63.94 31.33 -4.57
C GLU A 215 -62.66 31.91 -5.22
N PRO A 216 -61.72 31.05 -5.71
CA PRO A 216 -60.43 31.50 -6.23
C PRO A 216 -60.45 32.03 -7.68
N GLU A 217 -59.64 33.07 -7.91
CA GLU A 217 -59.17 33.48 -9.24
C GLU A 217 -58.14 32.47 -9.82
N PRO A 218 -57.89 32.45 -11.15
CA PRO A 218 -57.10 31.39 -11.78
C PRO A 218 -55.58 31.52 -11.58
N GLU A 219 -54.94 30.40 -11.23
CA GLU A 219 -53.48 30.31 -11.03
C GLU A 219 -52.65 30.42 -12.34
N PRO A 220 -51.36 30.80 -12.24
CA PRO A 220 -50.43 30.73 -13.37
C PRO A 220 -50.18 29.28 -13.81
N GLN A 221 -50.31 28.99 -15.11
CA GLN A 221 -50.04 27.65 -15.63
C GLN A 221 -48.58 27.23 -15.40
N ALA A 222 -48.40 26.08 -14.77
CA ALA A 222 -47.11 25.41 -14.58
C ALA A 222 -46.44 25.05 -15.93
N PRO A 223 -45.10 24.93 -16.00
CA PRO A 223 -44.41 24.55 -17.22
C PRO A 223 -44.74 23.09 -17.60
N GLU A 224 -45.48 22.92 -18.69
CA GLU A 224 -45.87 21.62 -19.23
C GLU A 224 -44.64 20.91 -19.86
N VAL A 225 -44.36 19.69 -19.38
CA VAL A 225 -43.27 18.83 -19.86
C VAL A 225 -43.83 17.73 -20.74
N ALA A 226 -43.36 17.63 -21.99
CA ALA A 226 -43.70 16.51 -22.85
C ALA A 226 -42.89 15.27 -22.41
N VAL A 227 -43.57 14.25 -21.89
CA VAL A 227 -43.01 12.92 -21.58
C VAL A 227 -43.36 11.96 -22.71
N ASN A 228 -42.46 11.05 -23.07
CA ASN A 228 -42.73 9.99 -24.06
C ASN A 228 -42.13 8.66 -23.58
N GLY A 229 -42.99 7.64 -23.44
CA GLY A 229 -42.64 6.25 -23.18
C GLY A 229 -42.86 5.34 -24.42
N PRO A 230 -42.73 4.01 -24.26
CA PRO A 230 -42.88 3.06 -25.37
C PRO A 230 -44.33 2.74 -25.76
N GLY A 231 -45.33 3.30 -25.06
CA GLY A 231 -46.76 2.98 -25.21
C GLY A 231 -47.16 1.61 -24.66
N THR A 232 -46.37 0.56 -24.90
CA THR A 232 -46.56 -0.79 -24.32
C THR A 232 -45.27 -1.36 -23.74
N ALA A 233 -45.38 -2.20 -22.72
CA ALA A 233 -44.26 -2.85 -22.05
C ALA A 233 -44.64 -4.24 -21.54
N VAL A 234 -43.65 -5.08 -21.20
CA VAL A 234 -43.88 -6.36 -20.48
C VAL A 234 -43.61 -6.15 -19.00
N GLY A 235 -44.43 -6.71 -18.10
CA GLY A 235 -44.24 -6.56 -16.65
C GLY A 235 -42.82 -6.93 -16.20
N GLY A 236 -42.17 -6.06 -15.43
CA GLY A 236 -40.77 -6.23 -14.98
C GLY A 236 -39.68 -5.92 -16.02
N SER A 237 -40.04 -5.64 -17.27
CA SER A 237 -39.08 -5.18 -18.31
C SER A 237 -38.56 -3.77 -18.03
N ASP A 238 -37.34 -3.48 -18.50
CA ASP A 238 -36.77 -2.13 -18.50
C ASP A 238 -37.38 -1.32 -19.67
N ILE A 239 -38.10 -0.22 -19.40
CA ILE A 239 -38.59 0.72 -20.43
C ILE A 239 -37.67 1.92 -20.58
N GLN A 240 -37.58 2.47 -21.80
CA GLN A 240 -36.94 3.76 -22.06
C GLN A 240 -37.99 4.87 -22.08
N VAL A 241 -37.71 5.95 -21.35
CA VAL A 241 -38.56 7.14 -21.25
C VAL A 241 -37.72 8.36 -21.63
N THR A 242 -38.32 9.32 -22.33
CA THR A 242 -37.70 10.61 -22.69
C THR A 242 -38.61 11.77 -22.29
N TRP A 243 -38.04 12.95 -22.05
CA TRP A 243 -38.81 14.16 -21.73
C TRP A 243 -38.18 15.43 -22.28
N THR A 244 -38.98 16.48 -22.48
CA THR A 244 -38.50 17.83 -22.84
C THR A 244 -39.53 18.90 -22.43
N PRO A 245 -39.12 20.04 -21.85
CA PRO A 245 -37.77 20.36 -21.33
C PRO A 245 -37.48 19.65 -19.99
N THR A 246 -36.22 19.68 -19.54
CA THR A 246 -35.89 19.41 -18.13
C THR A 246 -36.13 20.70 -17.34
N VAL A 247 -37.02 20.67 -16.34
CA VAL A 247 -37.38 21.82 -15.50
C VAL A 247 -36.35 22.01 -14.39
N ALA A 248 -36.03 20.98 -13.60
CA ALA A 248 -34.90 20.98 -12.68
C ALA A 248 -34.11 19.66 -12.67
N GLU A 249 -32.80 19.74 -12.41
CA GLU A 249 -31.93 18.55 -12.27
C GLU A 249 -32.27 17.70 -11.01
N SER A 250 -33.07 18.26 -10.09
CA SER A 250 -33.59 17.60 -8.89
C SER A 250 -34.78 16.68 -9.15
N ASP A 251 -35.48 16.86 -10.27
CA ASP A 251 -36.77 16.23 -10.56
C ASP A 251 -36.66 14.72 -10.86
N TYR A 252 -37.82 14.05 -10.93
CA TYR A 252 -37.91 12.59 -11.01
C TYR A 252 -38.80 12.14 -12.17
N ILE A 253 -38.43 11.02 -12.80
CA ILE A 253 -39.36 10.18 -13.55
C ILE A 253 -39.82 9.05 -12.63
N THR A 254 -41.12 8.76 -12.58
CA THR A 254 -41.68 7.56 -11.92
C THR A 254 -42.72 6.86 -12.80
N VAL A 255 -42.94 5.56 -12.56
CA VAL A 255 -44.04 4.77 -13.14
C VAL A 255 -45.02 4.43 -12.02
N VAL A 256 -46.30 4.81 -12.16
CA VAL A 256 -47.37 4.50 -11.20
C VAL A 256 -48.63 4.02 -11.93
N PRO A 257 -49.53 3.24 -11.29
CA PRO A 257 -50.81 2.89 -11.88
C PRO A 257 -51.62 4.13 -12.27
N VAL A 258 -52.39 4.06 -13.36
CA VAL A 258 -53.32 5.13 -13.77
C VAL A 258 -54.26 5.49 -12.62
N GLY A 259 -54.47 6.79 -12.40
CA GLY A 259 -55.34 7.30 -11.34
C GLY A 259 -54.75 7.25 -9.91
N THR A 260 -53.46 6.91 -9.74
CA THR A 260 -52.77 7.09 -8.45
C THR A 260 -52.69 8.59 -8.10
N GLU A 261 -52.83 8.94 -6.82
CA GLU A 261 -52.76 10.33 -6.33
C GLU A 261 -51.47 11.07 -6.76
N VAL A 262 -51.55 12.40 -6.84
CA VAL A 262 -50.42 13.26 -7.24
C VAL A 262 -49.33 13.22 -6.14
N GLY A 263 -48.06 13.20 -6.54
CA GLY A 263 -46.93 13.09 -5.61
C GLY A 263 -46.63 11.67 -5.10
N ALA A 264 -47.43 10.65 -5.46
CA ALA A 264 -47.12 9.26 -5.17
C ALA A 264 -45.96 8.73 -6.05
N PHE A 265 -45.11 7.87 -5.49
CA PHE A 265 -43.94 7.29 -6.15
C PHE A 265 -44.08 5.76 -6.31
N GLY A 266 -43.86 5.26 -7.53
CA GLY A 266 -43.57 3.84 -7.79
C GLY A 266 -42.07 3.62 -7.97
N PRO A 267 -41.61 2.77 -8.89
CA PRO A 267 -40.23 2.82 -9.38
C PRO A 267 -39.92 4.23 -9.88
N TYR A 268 -38.84 4.84 -9.39
CA TYR A 268 -38.45 6.20 -9.77
C TYR A 268 -36.94 6.33 -10.03
N VAL A 269 -36.58 7.34 -10.84
CA VAL A 269 -35.19 7.72 -11.10
C VAL A 269 -35.08 9.24 -11.12
N ARG A 270 -34.04 9.77 -10.46
CA ARG A 270 -33.71 11.20 -10.47
C ARG A 270 -33.11 11.60 -11.82
N ILE A 271 -33.61 12.67 -12.41
CA ILE A 271 -33.34 13.11 -13.77
C ILE A 271 -31.91 13.63 -13.97
N GLY A 272 -31.44 14.52 -13.08
CA GLY A 272 -30.12 15.13 -13.24
C GLY A 272 -30.01 15.90 -14.56
N LYS A 273 -28.92 15.67 -15.30
CA LYS A 273 -28.64 16.32 -16.59
C LYS A 273 -29.14 15.55 -17.82
N SER A 274 -29.84 14.44 -17.62
CA SER A 274 -30.37 13.63 -18.71
C SER A 274 -31.65 14.24 -19.29
N THR A 275 -31.99 13.77 -20.49
CA THR A 275 -33.31 13.96 -21.14
C THR A 275 -34.00 12.61 -21.43
N ASP A 276 -33.36 11.52 -21.01
CA ASP A 276 -33.86 10.15 -21.10
C ASP A 276 -33.44 9.32 -19.89
N VAL A 277 -34.18 8.24 -19.63
CA VAL A 277 -33.88 7.26 -18.59
C VAL A 277 -34.37 5.87 -18.97
N VAL A 278 -33.73 4.85 -18.39
CA VAL A 278 -34.23 3.48 -18.42
C VAL A 278 -34.65 3.08 -17.01
N LEU A 279 -35.91 2.70 -16.83
CA LEU A 279 -36.46 2.26 -15.54
C LEU A 279 -37.35 1.01 -15.71
N PRO A 280 -37.40 0.10 -14.74
CA PRO A 280 -38.25 -1.07 -14.82
C PRO A 280 -39.72 -0.71 -14.58
N VAL A 281 -40.63 -1.27 -15.38
CA VAL A 281 -42.07 -1.26 -15.03
C VAL A 281 -42.38 -2.29 -13.94
N PRO A 282 -43.41 -2.08 -13.11
CA PRO A 282 -43.93 -3.11 -12.20
C PRO A 282 -44.28 -4.42 -12.91
N GLY A 283 -44.34 -5.53 -12.16
CA GLY A 283 -44.65 -6.85 -12.72
C GLY A 283 -46.14 -7.15 -12.92
N ASP A 284 -47.02 -6.28 -12.43
CA ASP A 284 -48.48 -6.41 -12.58
C ASP A 284 -48.93 -5.87 -13.94
N GLU A 285 -49.87 -6.58 -14.58
CA GLU A 285 -50.48 -6.11 -15.82
C GLU A 285 -51.51 -5.01 -15.54
N GLY A 286 -51.61 -4.03 -16.43
CA GLY A 286 -52.50 -2.88 -16.27
C GLY A 286 -52.04 -1.64 -17.01
N LEU A 287 -52.80 -0.55 -16.88
CA LEU A 287 -52.44 0.74 -17.46
C LEU A 287 -51.70 1.59 -16.41
N TYR A 288 -50.53 2.07 -16.80
CA TYR A 288 -49.64 2.87 -15.96
C TYR A 288 -49.41 4.25 -16.58
N GLU A 289 -49.07 5.22 -15.73
CA GLU A 289 -48.59 6.54 -16.12
C GLU A 289 -47.11 6.65 -15.78
N VAL A 290 -46.32 7.10 -16.75
CA VAL A 290 -44.97 7.60 -16.55
C VAL A 290 -45.09 9.09 -16.26
N ARG A 291 -44.70 9.53 -15.07
CA ARG A 291 -44.87 10.91 -14.60
C ARG A 291 -43.52 11.60 -14.43
N TYR A 292 -43.41 12.83 -14.92
CA TYR A 292 -42.38 13.81 -14.56
C TYR A 292 -42.84 14.54 -13.31
N LEU A 293 -42.17 14.32 -12.19
CA LEU A 293 -42.50 14.92 -10.89
C LEU A 293 -41.50 16.01 -10.53
N SER A 294 -42.00 17.21 -10.22
CA SER A 294 -41.18 18.23 -9.56
C SER A 294 -40.72 17.72 -8.20
N ASN A 295 -39.42 17.80 -7.92
CA ASN A 295 -38.95 17.51 -6.57
C ASN A 295 -39.43 18.57 -5.57
N ASP A 296 -39.58 19.81 -5.99
CA ASP A 296 -39.73 20.94 -5.07
C ASP A 296 -41.21 21.16 -4.72
N THR A 297 -42.12 21.08 -5.70
CA THR A 297 -43.57 21.23 -5.46
C THR A 297 -44.33 19.91 -5.30
N LYS A 298 -43.73 18.78 -5.71
CA LYS A 298 -44.35 17.44 -5.82
C LYS A 298 -45.40 17.28 -6.93
N ASP A 299 -45.62 18.32 -7.74
CA ASP A 299 -46.57 18.27 -8.86
C ASP A 299 -46.08 17.36 -9.99
N THR A 300 -47.05 16.83 -10.75
CA THR A 300 -46.78 16.18 -12.04
C THR A 300 -46.75 17.23 -13.14
N LEU A 301 -45.56 17.57 -13.64
CA LEU A 301 -45.37 18.57 -14.71
C LEU A 301 -45.58 18.00 -16.11
N GLY A 302 -45.59 16.67 -16.25
CA GLY A 302 -45.79 15.96 -17.51
C GLY A 302 -46.09 14.49 -17.29
N MET A 303 -46.87 13.87 -18.17
CA MET A 303 -47.18 12.44 -18.10
C MET A 303 -47.37 11.80 -19.48
N ASP A 304 -47.15 10.49 -19.56
CA ASP A 304 -47.51 9.64 -20.70
C ASP A 304 -47.98 8.26 -20.21
N THR A 305 -48.83 7.59 -20.98
CA THR A 305 -49.43 6.30 -20.60
C THR A 305 -48.67 5.11 -21.19
N VAL A 306 -48.47 4.06 -20.39
CA VAL A 306 -47.86 2.79 -20.81
C VAL A 306 -48.75 1.63 -20.39
N GLU A 307 -49.17 0.81 -21.35
CA GLU A 307 -49.87 -0.46 -21.10
C GLU A 307 -48.83 -1.55 -20.75
N VAL A 308 -48.87 -2.02 -19.51
CA VAL A 308 -48.02 -3.12 -19.03
C VAL A 308 -48.76 -4.43 -19.25
N THR A 309 -48.18 -5.28 -20.09
CA THR A 309 -48.70 -6.60 -20.43
C THR A 309 -48.13 -7.68 -19.52
N LYS A 310 -48.86 -8.78 -19.37
CA LYS A 310 -48.46 -9.91 -18.54
C LYS A 310 -47.07 -10.47 -18.92
N PRO A 311 -46.16 -10.66 -17.97
CA PRO A 311 -44.89 -11.35 -18.21
C PRO A 311 -45.08 -12.85 -18.42
N GLU A 312 -44.63 -13.37 -19.56
CA GLU A 312 -44.64 -14.80 -19.89
C GLU A 312 -43.22 -15.29 -20.27
N VAL A 313 -42.79 -16.40 -19.67
CA VAL A 313 -41.51 -17.06 -19.94
C VAL A 313 -41.73 -18.57 -20.06
N SER A 314 -41.07 -19.22 -21.00
CA SER A 314 -41.00 -20.68 -21.10
C SER A 314 -39.70 -21.18 -20.48
N LEU A 315 -39.76 -22.18 -19.58
CA LEU A 315 -38.61 -22.81 -18.92
C LEU A 315 -38.38 -24.24 -19.43
N SER A 316 -37.11 -24.59 -19.66
CA SER A 316 -36.69 -25.95 -20.02
C SER A 316 -35.54 -26.43 -19.14
N ALA A 317 -35.62 -27.68 -18.71
CA ALA A 317 -34.65 -28.39 -17.88
C ALA A 317 -34.88 -29.92 -18.04
N PRO A 318 -34.07 -30.79 -17.42
CA PRO A 318 -34.43 -32.19 -17.18
C PRO A 318 -35.68 -32.34 -16.30
N GLU A 319 -36.32 -33.49 -16.32
CA GLU A 319 -37.40 -33.84 -15.37
C GLU A 319 -36.85 -34.35 -14.04
N THR A 320 -35.70 -35.03 -14.09
CA THR A 320 -35.02 -35.62 -12.92
C THR A 320 -33.53 -35.24 -12.92
N VAL A 321 -32.97 -34.97 -11.74
CA VAL A 321 -31.53 -34.69 -11.54
C VAL A 321 -31.05 -35.35 -10.26
N GLU A 322 -29.78 -35.77 -10.19
CA GLU A 322 -29.23 -36.31 -8.95
C GLU A 322 -28.82 -35.20 -7.98
N THR A 323 -28.96 -35.44 -6.67
CA THR A 323 -28.47 -34.58 -5.59
C THR A 323 -27.05 -34.06 -5.84
N GLY A 324 -26.83 -32.74 -5.78
CA GLY A 324 -25.52 -32.12 -5.97
C GLY A 324 -24.97 -32.09 -7.41
N ALA A 325 -25.68 -32.67 -8.38
CA ALA A 325 -25.28 -32.65 -9.79
C ALA A 325 -25.48 -31.27 -10.45
N SER A 326 -24.70 -30.97 -11.49
CA SER A 326 -24.92 -29.80 -12.35
C SER A 326 -25.85 -30.16 -13.49
N PHE A 327 -26.84 -29.32 -13.78
CA PHE A 327 -27.80 -29.53 -14.86
C PHE A 327 -28.06 -28.24 -15.67
N ALA A 328 -28.36 -28.41 -16.95
CA ALA A 328 -28.71 -27.32 -17.85
C ALA A 328 -30.14 -26.82 -17.58
N VAL A 329 -30.29 -25.49 -17.57
CA VAL A 329 -31.58 -24.80 -17.53
C VAL A 329 -31.59 -23.69 -18.56
N SER A 330 -32.61 -23.66 -19.41
CA SER A 330 -32.80 -22.61 -20.43
C SER A 330 -34.19 -21.98 -20.37
N TRP A 331 -34.30 -20.77 -20.92
CA TRP A 331 -35.55 -20.00 -20.96
C TRP A 331 -35.68 -19.14 -22.22
N THR A 332 -36.93 -18.76 -22.53
CA THR A 332 -37.23 -17.75 -23.55
C THR A 332 -38.60 -17.10 -23.33
N PRO A 333 -38.77 -15.78 -23.55
CA PRO A 333 -37.71 -14.78 -23.72
C PRO A 333 -36.99 -14.47 -22.39
N THR A 334 -36.00 -13.58 -22.42
CA THR A 334 -35.48 -12.90 -21.22
C THR A 334 -36.26 -11.60 -21.03
N ILE A 335 -36.89 -11.40 -19.87
CA ILE A 335 -37.66 -10.19 -19.56
C ILE A 335 -36.74 -9.08 -19.05
N ASN A 336 -35.96 -9.36 -18.00
CA ASN A 336 -34.95 -8.44 -17.49
C ASN A 336 -33.62 -9.17 -17.22
N LYS A 337 -32.49 -8.52 -17.55
CA LYS A 337 -31.14 -9.03 -17.27
C LYS A 337 -30.85 -9.25 -15.76
N ARG A 338 -31.67 -8.67 -14.88
CA ARG A 338 -31.55 -8.83 -13.42
C ARG A 338 -32.38 -9.99 -12.87
N ASP A 339 -33.26 -10.59 -13.66
CA ASP A 339 -34.14 -11.68 -13.23
C ASP A 339 -33.34 -12.91 -12.80
N LEU A 340 -33.97 -13.78 -12.02
CA LEU A 340 -33.33 -14.92 -11.38
C LEU A 340 -33.96 -16.23 -11.87
N VAL A 341 -33.13 -17.25 -12.08
CA VAL A 341 -33.56 -18.64 -12.22
C VAL A 341 -33.13 -19.38 -10.96
N THR A 342 -34.07 -20.02 -10.27
CA THR A 342 -33.84 -20.70 -8.98
C THR A 342 -34.55 -22.04 -8.89
N ILE A 343 -33.97 -22.96 -8.12
CA ILE A 343 -34.61 -24.22 -7.71
C ILE A 343 -34.92 -24.17 -6.21
N VAL A 344 -36.17 -24.43 -5.84
CA VAL A 344 -36.70 -24.41 -4.46
C VAL A 344 -37.53 -25.67 -4.19
N PRO A 345 -37.71 -26.11 -2.93
CA PRO A 345 -38.63 -27.20 -2.61
C PRO A 345 -40.02 -26.99 -3.20
N ALA A 346 -40.69 -28.05 -3.63
CA ALA A 346 -42.06 -27.94 -4.17
C ALA A 346 -43.02 -27.41 -3.08
N GLY A 347 -43.90 -26.49 -3.46
CA GLY A 347 -44.80 -25.79 -2.53
C GLY A 347 -44.17 -24.66 -1.71
N SER A 348 -42.92 -24.26 -2.00
CA SER A 348 -42.29 -23.05 -1.41
C SER A 348 -43.10 -21.77 -1.66
N ASP A 349 -43.04 -20.81 -0.72
CA ASP A 349 -43.72 -19.51 -0.88
C ASP A 349 -43.20 -18.71 -2.10
N GLN A 350 -44.02 -17.77 -2.59
CA GLN A 350 -43.61 -16.86 -3.67
C GLN A 350 -42.43 -15.99 -3.21
N GLY A 351 -41.45 -15.80 -4.10
CA GLY A 351 -40.23 -15.03 -3.81
C GLY A 351 -39.18 -15.76 -2.98
N GLN A 352 -39.44 -16.99 -2.49
CA GLN A 352 -38.39 -17.83 -1.92
C GLN A 352 -37.37 -18.21 -2.99
N VAL A 353 -36.08 -18.17 -2.62
CA VAL A 353 -34.94 -18.47 -3.50
C VAL A 353 -34.07 -19.54 -2.85
N GLY A 354 -33.76 -20.60 -3.59
CA GLY A 354 -32.88 -21.70 -3.17
C GLY A 354 -31.52 -21.57 -3.87
N THR A 355 -31.06 -22.62 -4.54
CA THR A 355 -29.92 -22.46 -5.47
C THR A 355 -30.38 -21.58 -6.64
N TYR A 356 -29.62 -20.54 -7.01
CA TYR A 356 -30.02 -19.60 -8.05
C TYR A 356 -28.86 -19.03 -8.86
N GLN A 357 -29.17 -18.49 -10.04
CA GLN A 357 -28.30 -17.56 -10.77
C GLN A 357 -29.12 -16.45 -11.41
N ALA A 358 -28.49 -15.29 -11.64
CA ALA A 358 -29.08 -14.21 -12.41
C ALA A 358 -28.97 -14.47 -13.92
N VAL A 359 -30.05 -14.17 -14.64
CA VAL A 359 -30.23 -14.35 -16.09
C VAL A 359 -29.16 -13.62 -16.90
N ARG A 360 -28.86 -12.36 -16.54
CA ARG A 360 -27.89 -11.50 -17.23
C ARG A 360 -28.18 -11.43 -18.74
N THR A 361 -27.22 -11.80 -19.58
CA THR A 361 -27.35 -11.85 -21.04
C THR A 361 -27.52 -13.29 -21.55
N ASN A 362 -27.75 -14.25 -20.64
CA ASN A 362 -27.86 -15.66 -20.98
C ASN A 362 -29.31 -16.03 -21.34
N SER A 363 -29.47 -17.10 -22.10
CA SER A 363 -30.71 -17.87 -22.27
C SER A 363 -30.60 -19.29 -21.73
N GLU A 364 -29.42 -19.67 -21.21
CA GLU A 364 -29.12 -20.98 -20.62
C GLU A 364 -28.01 -20.85 -19.55
N ILE A 365 -28.12 -21.61 -18.45
CA ILE A 365 -27.11 -21.73 -17.38
C ILE A 365 -26.95 -23.18 -16.94
N GLN A 366 -25.88 -23.43 -16.18
CA GLN A 366 -25.69 -24.64 -15.39
C GLN A 366 -26.08 -24.36 -13.93
N LEU A 367 -27.16 -24.96 -13.45
CA LEU A 367 -27.62 -24.86 -12.05
C LEU A 367 -27.22 -26.12 -11.28
N GLN A 368 -26.99 -26.01 -9.96
CA GLN A 368 -26.64 -27.13 -9.11
C GLN A 368 -27.87 -27.65 -8.35
N ALA A 369 -28.08 -28.96 -8.38
CA ALA A 369 -29.16 -29.62 -7.66
C ALA A 369 -28.93 -29.55 -6.13
N PRO A 370 -29.98 -29.25 -5.32
CA PRO A 370 -29.90 -29.25 -3.86
C PRO A 370 -29.39 -30.56 -3.23
N ALA A 371 -28.99 -30.49 -1.95
CA ALA A 371 -28.39 -31.58 -1.18
C ALA A 371 -29.40 -32.64 -0.66
N ASP A 372 -30.69 -32.35 -0.73
CA ASP A 372 -31.74 -33.27 -0.30
C ASP A 372 -32.57 -33.76 -1.49
N PRO A 373 -32.89 -35.08 -1.55
CA PRO A 373 -33.76 -35.62 -2.57
C PRO A 373 -35.22 -35.28 -2.25
N GLY A 374 -36.03 -35.10 -3.30
CA GLY A 374 -37.45 -34.75 -3.18
C GLY A 374 -37.98 -34.07 -4.43
N LEU A 375 -39.22 -33.58 -4.34
CA LEU A 375 -39.82 -32.74 -5.38
C LEU A 375 -39.42 -31.29 -5.19
N TYR A 376 -38.94 -30.67 -6.27
CA TYR A 376 -38.54 -29.27 -6.33
C TYR A 376 -39.28 -28.57 -7.47
N GLU A 377 -39.30 -27.25 -7.41
CA GLU A 377 -39.76 -26.35 -8.46
C GLU A 377 -38.61 -25.51 -8.95
N LEU A 378 -38.37 -25.55 -10.26
CA LEU A 378 -37.54 -24.60 -10.98
C LEU A 378 -38.40 -23.39 -11.34
N ARG A 379 -37.97 -22.18 -10.95
CA ARG A 379 -38.72 -20.93 -11.08
C ARG A 379 -37.91 -19.87 -11.81
N TYR A 380 -38.57 -19.13 -12.71
CA TYR A 380 -38.09 -17.85 -13.25
C TYR A 380 -38.77 -16.74 -12.46
N VAL A 381 -37.96 -15.91 -11.81
CA VAL A 381 -38.39 -14.95 -10.80
C VAL A 381 -37.99 -13.55 -11.24
N LEU A 382 -38.96 -12.65 -11.37
CA LEU A 382 -38.68 -11.25 -11.74
C LEU A 382 -37.89 -10.56 -10.63
N ASN A 383 -36.92 -9.74 -11.01
CA ASN A 383 -36.14 -9.01 -10.03
C ASN A 383 -36.95 -7.90 -9.32
N VAL A 384 -37.93 -7.31 -10.00
CA VAL A 384 -38.64 -6.10 -9.54
C VAL A 384 -39.44 -6.30 -8.25
N ASP A 385 -40.11 -7.45 -8.10
CA ASP A 385 -41.02 -7.74 -6.98
C ASP A 385 -40.95 -9.21 -6.51
N LYS A 386 -40.02 -10.00 -7.06
CA LYS A 386 -39.81 -11.42 -6.76
C LYS A 386 -40.99 -12.34 -7.10
N ARG A 387 -41.92 -11.92 -7.98
CA ARG A 387 -42.96 -12.82 -8.51
C ARG A 387 -42.35 -13.91 -9.40
N THR A 388 -42.95 -15.09 -9.35
CA THR A 388 -42.61 -16.20 -10.25
C THR A 388 -43.49 -16.10 -11.50
N VAL A 389 -42.87 -16.00 -12.69
CA VAL A 389 -43.58 -15.86 -13.98
C VAL A 389 -43.53 -17.14 -14.82
N ALA A 390 -42.63 -18.06 -14.48
CA ALA A 390 -42.62 -19.41 -14.99
C ALA A 390 -42.16 -20.37 -13.90
N SER A 391 -42.80 -21.53 -13.79
CA SER A 391 -42.43 -22.57 -12.84
C SER A 391 -42.56 -23.95 -13.49
N ARG A 392 -41.66 -24.86 -13.17
CA ARG A 392 -41.69 -26.24 -13.66
C ARG A 392 -41.23 -27.21 -12.56
N PRO A 393 -41.94 -28.34 -12.33
CA PRO A 393 -41.47 -29.35 -11.38
C PRO A 393 -40.21 -30.06 -11.88
N ILE A 394 -39.36 -30.45 -10.94
CA ILE A 394 -38.14 -31.23 -11.15
C ILE A 394 -37.90 -32.13 -9.94
N GLU A 395 -37.64 -33.42 -10.15
CA GLU A 395 -37.36 -34.36 -9.07
C GLU A 395 -35.84 -34.45 -8.82
N VAL A 396 -35.42 -34.22 -7.58
CA VAL A 396 -34.04 -34.44 -7.15
C VAL A 396 -33.95 -35.83 -6.55
N THR A 397 -33.19 -36.73 -7.17
CA THR A 397 -33.05 -38.12 -6.75
C THR A 397 -31.73 -38.35 -6.01
N ALA A 398 -31.71 -39.30 -5.08
CA ALA A 398 -30.50 -39.65 -4.34
C ALA A 398 -29.54 -40.45 -5.24
N PRO A 399 -28.29 -39.99 -5.46
CA PRO A 399 -27.31 -40.73 -6.25
C PRO A 399 -26.84 -41.99 -5.51
N SER A 400 -26.73 -43.10 -6.23
CA SER A 400 -26.08 -44.31 -5.73
C SER A 400 -24.59 -44.35 -6.12
N VAL A 401 -23.72 -44.41 -5.12
CA VAL A 401 -22.27 -44.63 -5.29
C VAL A 401 -21.93 -45.96 -4.61
N VAL A 402 -21.09 -46.76 -5.27
CA VAL A 402 -20.50 -47.97 -4.68
C VAL A 402 -19.03 -47.68 -4.44
N LEU A 403 -18.56 -47.90 -3.22
CA LEU A 403 -17.15 -47.85 -2.86
C LEU A 403 -16.54 -49.24 -2.94
N GLN A 404 -15.24 -49.30 -3.20
CA GLN A 404 -14.44 -50.52 -3.05
C GLN A 404 -13.17 -50.14 -2.28
N VAL A 405 -13.03 -50.74 -1.11
CA VAL A 405 -12.01 -50.47 -0.10
C VAL A 405 -11.43 -51.82 0.32
N PRO A 406 -10.11 -51.96 0.52
CA PRO A 406 -9.53 -53.20 1.03
C PRO A 406 -9.95 -53.43 2.49
N ASP A 407 -10.10 -54.70 2.88
CA ASP A 407 -10.51 -55.08 4.25
C ASP A 407 -9.55 -54.54 5.33
N THR A 408 -8.27 -54.38 5.00
CA THR A 408 -7.22 -53.92 5.93
C THR A 408 -6.24 -52.95 5.28
N ALA A 409 -5.66 -52.05 6.08
CA ALA A 409 -4.47 -51.26 5.75
C ALA A 409 -3.58 -51.06 6.99
N MET A 410 -2.29 -50.76 6.79
CA MET A 410 -1.37 -50.48 7.91
C MET A 410 -1.43 -49.01 8.33
N THR A 411 -1.28 -48.71 9.61
CA THR A 411 -1.23 -47.35 10.18
C THR A 411 -0.31 -46.42 9.39
N GLY A 412 -0.81 -45.30 8.85
CA GLY A 412 -0.03 -44.33 8.08
C GLY A 412 0.33 -44.70 6.63
N ALA A 413 0.04 -45.93 6.17
CA ALA A 413 0.28 -46.36 4.79
C ALA A 413 -0.77 -45.78 3.82
N GLU A 414 -0.43 -45.72 2.52
CA GLU A 414 -1.39 -45.40 1.46
C GLU A 414 -2.07 -46.68 0.94
N PHE A 415 -3.40 -46.67 0.82
CA PHE A 415 -4.19 -47.77 0.29
C PHE A 415 -5.13 -47.30 -0.84
N ALA A 416 -5.46 -48.19 -1.76
CA ALA A 416 -6.31 -47.88 -2.90
C ALA A 416 -7.79 -47.87 -2.53
N VAL A 417 -8.52 -46.87 -3.01
CA VAL A 417 -9.99 -46.79 -2.94
C VAL A 417 -10.53 -46.54 -4.34
N ASN A 418 -11.51 -47.33 -4.75
CA ASN A 418 -12.22 -47.15 -6.02
C ASN A 418 -13.69 -46.80 -5.77
N TRP A 419 -14.34 -46.16 -6.74
CA TRP A 419 -15.75 -45.77 -6.64
C TRP A 419 -16.45 -45.80 -8.00
N SER A 420 -17.74 -46.16 -8.01
CA SER A 420 -18.48 -46.43 -9.25
C SER A 420 -18.66 -45.22 -10.18
N LYS A 421 -18.90 -44.03 -9.61
CA LYS A 421 -19.03 -42.76 -10.34
C LYS A 421 -18.69 -41.56 -9.45
N ALA A 422 -18.24 -40.47 -10.07
CA ALA A 422 -18.16 -39.17 -9.44
C ALA A 422 -19.50 -38.43 -9.62
N VAL A 423 -20.14 -38.02 -8.52
CA VAL A 423 -21.39 -37.23 -8.57
C VAL A 423 -21.07 -35.76 -8.85
N ASN A 424 -20.12 -35.20 -8.10
CA ASN A 424 -19.56 -33.87 -8.35
C ASN A 424 -18.03 -33.90 -8.28
N ARG A 425 -17.35 -33.18 -9.18
CA ARG A 425 -15.86 -33.11 -9.25
C ARG A 425 -15.21 -32.57 -7.97
N ARG A 426 -16.00 -31.93 -7.10
CA ARG A 426 -15.56 -31.33 -5.83
C ARG A 426 -15.86 -32.20 -4.61
N ASP A 427 -16.52 -33.35 -4.78
CA ASP A 427 -16.73 -34.33 -3.73
C ASP A 427 -15.40 -34.92 -3.25
N TYR A 428 -15.43 -35.53 -2.07
CA TYR A 428 -14.25 -36.11 -1.46
C TYR A 428 -14.56 -37.45 -0.79
N ILE A 429 -13.53 -38.28 -0.72
CA ILE A 429 -13.55 -39.54 0.03
C ILE A 429 -12.66 -39.35 1.25
N THR A 430 -13.14 -39.72 2.43
CA THR A 430 -12.40 -39.60 3.69
C THR A 430 -12.45 -40.88 4.51
N ILE A 431 -11.42 -41.11 5.34
CA ILE A 431 -11.40 -42.17 6.34
C ILE A 431 -11.61 -41.58 7.74
N VAL A 432 -12.56 -42.14 8.49
CA VAL A 432 -12.94 -41.71 9.85
C VAL A 432 -13.13 -42.91 10.77
N PRO A 433 -13.01 -42.76 12.11
CA PRO A 433 -13.29 -43.85 13.04
C PRO A 433 -14.68 -44.45 12.81
N MET A 434 -14.80 -45.77 12.93
CA MET A 434 -16.05 -46.49 12.69
C MET A 434 -17.17 -45.97 13.60
N GLY A 435 -18.27 -45.49 13.00
CA GLY A 435 -19.40 -44.94 13.73
C GLY A 435 -19.26 -43.48 14.18
N ALA A 436 -18.29 -42.72 13.63
CA ALA A 436 -18.21 -41.27 13.83
C ALA A 436 -19.49 -40.55 13.35
N ASP A 437 -19.79 -39.37 13.87
CA ASP A 437 -20.93 -38.57 13.39
C ASP A 437 -20.77 -38.15 11.91
N GLU A 438 -21.88 -37.81 11.24
CA GLU A 438 -21.85 -37.22 9.90
C GLU A 438 -21.12 -35.86 9.91
N GLY A 439 -20.45 -35.52 8.80
CA GLY A 439 -19.63 -34.30 8.70
C GLY A 439 -18.24 -34.37 9.36
N ILE A 440 -17.94 -35.38 10.18
CA ILE A 440 -16.56 -35.67 10.61
C ILE A 440 -15.73 -36.09 9.39
N TYR A 441 -14.49 -35.58 9.31
CA TYR A 441 -13.52 -35.93 8.28
C TYR A 441 -12.15 -36.21 8.91
N GLY A 442 -11.42 -37.15 8.32
CA GLY A 442 -10.01 -37.41 8.62
C GLY A 442 -9.16 -37.15 7.37
N ASN A 443 -8.19 -38.04 7.14
CA ASN A 443 -7.46 -38.06 5.87
C ASN A 443 -8.46 -38.20 4.71
N ASN A 444 -8.24 -37.44 3.63
CA ASN A 444 -9.18 -37.36 2.52
C ASN A 444 -8.50 -37.15 1.16
N LEU A 445 -9.24 -37.45 0.09
CA LEU A 445 -8.89 -37.17 -1.29
C LEU A 445 -10.08 -36.57 -2.04
N VAL A 446 -9.83 -35.63 -2.95
CA VAL A 446 -10.88 -35.03 -3.80
C VAL A 446 -11.07 -35.88 -5.06
N VAL A 447 -12.31 -36.26 -5.33
CA VAL A 447 -12.75 -37.21 -6.35
C VAL A 447 -12.39 -36.76 -7.78
N ARG A 448 -12.66 -35.49 -8.13
CA ARG A 448 -12.47 -34.95 -9.49
C ARG A 448 -13.21 -35.81 -10.54
N ASP A 449 -12.61 -36.09 -11.68
CA ASP A 449 -13.16 -36.95 -12.75
C ASP A 449 -12.63 -38.39 -12.68
N LYS A 450 -12.14 -38.81 -11.50
CA LYS A 450 -11.56 -40.14 -11.31
C LYS A 450 -12.63 -41.12 -10.81
N ASN A 451 -12.28 -42.40 -10.87
CA ASN A 451 -12.97 -43.53 -10.25
C ASN A 451 -12.07 -44.31 -9.27
N ALA A 452 -10.85 -43.81 -9.03
CA ALA A 452 -9.82 -44.44 -8.20
C ALA A 452 -8.87 -43.41 -7.60
N GLY A 453 -8.36 -43.69 -6.40
CA GLY A 453 -7.42 -42.85 -5.67
C GLY A 453 -6.66 -43.61 -4.58
N LEU A 454 -5.60 -42.99 -4.06
CA LEU A 454 -4.89 -43.46 -2.88
C LEU A 454 -5.31 -42.62 -1.67
N LEU A 455 -5.71 -43.29 -0.59
CA LEU A 455 -6.09 -42.68 0.68
C LEU A 455 -5.07 -43.10 1.74
N LYS A 456 -4.73 -42.19 2.66
CA LYS A 456 -3.74 -42.46 3.70
C LYS A 456 -4.43 -42.94 4.99
N ALA A 457 -4.03 -44.11 5.48
CA ALA A 457 -4.47 -44.64 6.76
C ALA A 457 -4.06 -43.70 7.92
N PRO A 458 -4.92 -43.52 8.94
CA PRO A 458 -4.56 -42.82 10.18
C PRO A 458 -3.40 -43.47 10.93
N ALA A 459 -2.83 -42.74 11.89
CA ALA A 459 -1.76 -43.24 12.78
C ALA A 459 -2.25 -44.19 13.87
N ASP A 460 -3.55 -44.17 14.18
CA ASP A 460 -4.18 -45.05 15.17
C ASP A 460 -4.72 -46.31 14.51
N ALA A 461 -4.47 -47.45 15.15
CA ALA A 461 -4.99 -48.74 14.74
C ALA A 461 -6.39 -48.97 15.34
N GLY A 462 -7.26 -49.64 14.59
CA GLY A 462 -8.65 -49.91 14.98
C GLY A 462 -9.58 -50.04 13.78
N MET A 463 -10.89 -50.06 14.04
CA MET A 463 -11.91 -50.08 12.99
C MET A 463 -12.22 -48.65 12.51
N TYR A 464 -12.17 -48.47 11.20
CA TYR A 464 -12.50 -47.23 10.50
C TYR A 464 -13.56 -47.50 9.43
N GLU A 465 -14.14 -46.43 8.91
CA GLU A 465 -14.95 -46.46 7.70
C GLU A 465 -14.45 -45.40 6.71
N VAL A 466 -14.49 -45.75 5.43
CA VAL A 466 -14.19 -44.85 4.32
C VAL A 466 -15.52 -44.37 3.74
N ARG A 467 -15.73 -43.06 3.73
CA ARG A 467 -16.97 -42.40 3.31
C ARG A 467 -16.78 -41.63 2.02
N TYR A 468 -17.71 -41.79 1.06
CA TYR A 468 -17.88 -40.85 -0.06
C TYR A 468 -18.81 -39.75 0.42
N ILE A 469 -18.33 -38.50 0.46
CA ILE A 469 -19.07 -37.36 0.98
C ILE A 469 -19.34 -36.36 -0.14
N LEU A 470 -20.62 -36.01 -0.31
CA LEU A 470 -21.04 -34.88 -1.13
C LEU A 470 -20.49 -33.60 -0.53
N ARG A 471 -19.83 -32.77 -1.33
CA ARG A 471 -19.41 -31.44 -0.86
C ARG A 471 -20.62 -30.55 -0.54
N GLU A 472 -21.71 -30.72 -1.27
CA GLU A 472 -22.98 -30.04 -1.01
C GLU A 472 -23.68 -30.72 0.18
N GLY A 473 -23.86 -29.99 1.29
CA GLY A 473 -24.51 -30.51 2.50
C GLY A 473 -23.70 -31.52 3.34
N ALA A 474 -22.45 -31.83 2.98
CA ALA A 474 -21.55 -32.74 3.72
C ALA A 474 -22.11 -34.15 3.99
N LYS A 475 -22.97 -34.66 3.09
CA LYS A 475 -23.74 -35.89 3.26
C LYS A 475 -22.99 -37.13 2.75
N THR A 476 -22.89 -38.17 3.57
CA THR A 476 -22.32 -39.46 3.15
C THR A 476 -23.27 -40.20 2.18
N LEU A 477 -22.77 -40.55 0.99
CA LEU A 477 -23.50 -41.35 -0.02
C LEU A 477 -23.21 -42.85 0.07
N ALA A 478 -21.99 -43.19 0.46
CA ALA A 478 -21.50 -44.56 0.54
C ALA A 478 -20.48 -44.65 1.68
N ARG A 479 -20.46 -45.77 2.38
CA ARG A 479 -19.48 -46.07 3.43
C ARG A 479 -19.08 -47.54 3.35
N GLU A 480 -17.79 -47.82 3.51
CA GLU A 480 -17.25 -49.18 3.58
C GLU A 480 -16.29 -49.29 4.77
N PRO A 481 -16.31 -50.38 5.55
CA PRO A 481 -15.42 -50.56 6.69
C PRO A 481 -13.99 -50.90 6.24
N ILE A 482 -13.01 -50.57 7.09
CA ILE A 482 -11.61 -50.99 6.96
C ILE A 482 -10.97 -51.15 8.34
N GLU A 483 -10.21 -52.22 8.56
CA GLU A 483 -9.39 -52.38 9.76
C GLU A 483 -7.99 -51.78 9.53
N ILE A 484 -7.63 -50.79 10.35
CA ILE A 484 -6.28 -50.22 10.35
C ILE A 484 -5.43 -51.01 11.35
N THR A 485 -4.49 -51.79 10.84
CA THR A 485 -3.60 -52.65 11.63
C THR A 485 -2.30 -51.91 11.99
N LYS A 486 -1.71 -52.24 13.14
CA LYS A 486 -0.41 -51.69 13.54
C LYS A 486 0.69 -52.22 12.62
N ALA A 487 1.54 -51.33 12.12
CA ALA A 487 2.76 -51.75 11.44
C ALA A 487 3.81 -52.28 12.44
N GLU A 488 4.39 -53.45 12.15
CA GLU A 488 5.53 -53.99 12.89
C GLU A 488 6.84 -53.50 12.24
N VAL A 489 7.53 -52.60 12.95
CA VAL A 489 8.84 -52.07 12.52
C VAL A 489 9.93 -52.64 13.44
N SER A 490 11.03 -53.10 12.86
CA SER A 490 12.26 -53.35 13.62
C SER A 490 13.24 -52.20 13.42
N LEU A 491 14.02 -51.89 14.46
CA LEU A 491 15.08 -50.88 14.45
C LEU A 491 16.30 -51.45 15.16
N SER A 492 17.47 -51.32 14.53
CA SER A 492 18.74 -51.82 15.03
C SER A 492 19.87 -50.81 14.81
N GLY A 493 20.79 -50.74 15.76
CA GLY A 493 21.94 -49.85 15.80
C GLY A 493 22.95 -50.32 16.85
N PRO A 494 24.13 -49.68 16.92
CA PRO A 494 25.14 -50.01 17.94
C PRO A 494 24.63 -49.74 19.36
N ALA A 495 25.16 -50.48 20.34
CA ALA A 495 24.84 -50.27 21.75
C ALA A 495 25.54 -49.02 22.35
N THR A 496 26.72 -48.67 21.84
CA THR A 496 27.55 -47.56 22.29
C THR A 496 28.11 -46.78 21.09
N VAL A 497 28.17 -45.46 21.19
CA VAL A 497 28.79 -44.56 20.17
C VAL A 497 29.51 -43.40 20.83
N LEU A 498 30.55 -42.88 20.17
CA LEU A 498 31.25 -41.68 20.64
C LEU A 498 30.42 -40.42 20.33
N SER A 499 30.39 -39.47 21.25
CA SER A 499 29.80 -38.14 21.06
C SER A 499 30.27 -37.48 19.76
N GLY A 500 29.34 -36.92 18.97
CA GLY A 500 29.62 -36.30 17.67
C GLY A 500 30.00 -37.24 16.51
N ALA A 501 30.20 -38.53 16.75
CA ALA A 501 30.55 -39.50 15.70
C ALA A 501 29.35 -39.89 14.83
N SER A 502 29.62 -40.30 13.60
CA SER A 502 28.60 -40.88 12.71
C SER A 502 28.51 -42.40 12.91
N PHE A 503 27.30 -42.94 12.93
CA PHE A 503 27.05 -44.37 13.12
C PHE A 503 25.88 -44.87 12.26
N ASP A 504 25.92 -46.13 11.86
CA ASP A 504 24.89 -46.74 11.03
C ASP A 504 23.74 -47.32 11.87
N VAL A 505 22.53 -47.20 11.33
CA VAL A 505 21.28 -47.76 11.83
C VAL A 505 20.55 -48.48 10.70
N THR A 506 19.87 -49.58 11.03
CA THR A 506 19.09 -50.41 10.10
C THR A 506 17.68 -50.62 10.61
N TRP A 507 16.73 -50.84 9.71
CA TRP A 507 15.32 -51.05 10.06
C TRP A 507 14.62 -51.92 9.02
N SER A 508 13.55 -52.60 9.43
CA SER A 508 12.70 -53.42 8.54
C SER A 508 11.22 -53.13 8.78
N GLY A 509 10.38 -53.39 7.78
CA GLY A 509 8.93 -53.11 7.87
C GLY A 509 8.58 -51.63 7.68
N ALA A 510 9.39 -50.88 6.93
CA ALA A 510 9.19 -49.45 6.72
C ALA A 510 7.80 -49.15 6.14
N VAL A 511 7.04 -48.28 6.80
CA VAL A 511 5.59 -48.13 6.58
C VAL A 511 5.31 -47.09 5.50
N HIS A 512 6.02 -45.95 5.54
CA HIS A 512 5.89 -44.90 4.56
C HIS A 512 7.23 -44.20 4.31
N ARG A 513 7.52 -43.87 3.04
CA ARG A 513 8.79 -43.27 2.57
C ARG A 513 9.16 -41.91 3.20
N GLN A 514 8.27 -41.29 3.98
CA GLN A 514 8.54 -40.03 4.70
C GLN A 514 8.73 -40.23 6.21
N ASP A 515 8.62 -41.45 6.71
CA ASP A 515 8.95 -41.79 8.09
C ASP A 515 10.44 -41.55 8.34
N TYR A 516 10.83 -41.43 9.60
CA TYR A 516 12.19 -41.04 9.95
C TYR A 516 12.71 -41.76 11.19
N VAL A 517 14.02 -42.00 11.20
CA VAL A 517 14.73 -42.51 12.38
C VAL A 517 15.43 -41.34 13.05
N THR A 518 15.32 -41.22 14.37
CA THR A 518 15.97 -40.17 15.16
C THR A 518 16.65 -40.74 16.41
N ILE A 519 17.65 -40.02 16.92
CA ILE A 519 18.23 -40.25 18.25
C ILE A 519 17.81 -39.10 19.18
N VAL A 520 17.31 -39.44 20.36
CA VAL A 520 16.86 -38.49 21.40
C VAL A 520 17.29 -38.95 22.79
N PRO A 521 17.45 -38.06 23.79
CA PRO A 521 17.71 -38.46 25.17
C PRO A 521 16.63 -39.42 25.67
N MET A 522 17.05 -40.43 26.45
CA MET A 522 16.17 -41.50 26.91
C MET A 522 15.05 -40.94 27.80
N GLY A 523 13.80 -41.31 27.50
CA GLY A 523 12.64 -40.87 28.28
C GLY A 523 12.07 -39.49 27.91
N THR A 524 12.48 -38.91 26.77
CA THR A 524 11.84 -37.73 26.18
C THR A 524 10.41 -38.02 25.71
N ASP A 525 9.55 -36.99 25.61
CA ASP A 525 8.17 -37.15 25.15
C ASP A 525 8.08 -37.69 23.71
N GLU A 526 6.95 -38.33 23.35
CA GLU A 526 6.70 -38.75 21.96
C GLU A 526 6.65 -37.54 21.01
N GLY A 527 7.00 -37.76 19.73
CA GLY A 527 7.14 -36.69 18.74
C GLY A 527 8.39 -35.81 18.88
N THR A 528 9.11 -35.87 20.01
CA THR A 528 10.44 -35.27 20.14
C THR A 528 11.41 -35.91 19.14
N TYR A 529 12.18 -35.09 18.43
CA TYR A 529 13.23 -35.52 17.52
C TYR A 529 14.53 -34.75 17.80
N GLY A 530 15.67 -35.43 17.66
CA GLY A 530 17.00 -34.85 17.65
C GLY A 530 17.59 -34.97 16.25
N ASN A 531 18.85 -35.37 16.16
CA ASN A 531 19.46 -35.78 14.89
C ASN A 531 18.61 -36.89 14.26
N ASN A 532 18.24 -36.72 12.98
CA ASN A 532 17.32 -37.62 12.29
C ASN A 532 17.69 -37.84 10.82
N LEU A 533 17.12 -38.90 10.24
CA LEU A 533 17.17 -39.18 8.81
C LEU A 533 15.81 -39.69 8.32
N VAL A 534 15.42 -39.29 7.11
CA VAL A 534 14.20 -39.78 6.45
C VAL A 534 14.47 -41.13 5.80
N VAL A 535 13.63 -42.11 6.10
CA VAL A 535 13.74 -43.52 5.71
C VAL A 535 13.75 -43.70 4.19
N ARG A 536 12.79 -43.09 3.48
CA ARG A 536 12.59 -43.28 2.03
C ARG A 536 12.44 -44.78 1.70
N ASP A 537 12.93 -45.20 0.54
CA ASP A 537 12.90 -46.58 0.09
C ASP A 537 14.19 -47.33 0.50
N LYS A 538 14.66 -47.10 1.75
CA LYS A 538 15.88 -47.70 2.30
C LYS A 538 15.57 -48.55 3.54
N GLU A 539 16.49 -49.47 3.84
CA GLU A 539 16.50 -50.31 5.04
C GLU A 539 17.64 -49.95 6.01
N LYS A 540 18.45 -48.93 5.65
CA LYS A 540 19.58 -48.45 6.45
C LYS A 540 19.94 -47.00 6.17
N GLY A 541 20.57 -46.36 7.14
CA GLY A 541 21.07 -44.98 7.07
C GLY A 541 22.08 -44.69 8.16
N THR A 542 22.71 -43.52 8.10
CA THR A 542 23.74 -43.09 9.05
C THR A 542 23.21 -41.90 9.84
N LEU A 543 23.21 -42.01 11.17
CA LEU A 543 22.92 -40.92 12.11
C LEU A 543 24.22 -40.33 12.66
N LYS A 544 24.11 -39.17 13.31
CA LYS A 544 25.20 -38.53 14.06
C LYS A 544 24.85 -38.50 15.55
N ALA A 545 25.74 -38.98 16.38
CA ALA A 545 25.60 -38.93 17.83
C ALA A 545 25.58 -37.46 18.30
N PRO A 546 24.70 -37.10 19.25
CA PRO A 546 24.71 -35.79 19.92
C PRO A 546 26.05 -35.47 20.61
N ALA A 547 26.23 -34.21 20.98
CA ALA A 547 27.44 -33.73 21.67
C ALA A 547 27.46 -34.13 23.16
N ASP A 548 26.30 -34.16 23.81
CA ASP A 548 26.16 -34.54 25.21
C ASP A 548 26.22 -36.07 25.37
N THR A 549 26.83 -36.51 26.47
CA THR A 549 26.99 -37.94 26.79
C THR A 549 25.86 -38.45 27.68
N GLY A 550 25.65 -39.76 27.69
CA GLY A 550 24.63 -40.43 28.51
C GLY A 550 23.77 -41.42 27.74
N MET A 551 22.61 -41.73 28.30
CA MET A 551 21.67 -42.69 27.70
C MET A 551 20.69 -42.01 26.74
N TYR A 552 20.66 -42.52 25.51
CA TYR A 552 19.78 -42.09 24.44
C TYR A 552 18.92 -43.27 23.96
N GLU A 553 17.90 -42.97 23.18
CA GLU A 553 17.14 -43.96 22.43
C GLU A 553 17.04 -43.57 20.94
N LEU A 554 17.25 -44.56 20.09
CA LEU A 554 16.88 -44.53 18.68
C LEU A 554 15.39 -44.78 18.57
N ARG A 555 14.67 -43.96 17.79
CA ARG A 555 13.24 -44.08 17.54
C ARG A 555 12.97 -44.13 16.04
N TYR A 556 12.18 -45.10 15.59
CA TYR A 556 11.55 -45.06 14.27
C TYR A 556 10.19 -44.39 14.44
N ILE A 557 10.00 -43.24 13.80
CA ILE A 557 8.81 -42.41 13.96
C ILE A 557 8.01 -42.40 12.66
N LEU A 558 6.75 -42.84 12.77
CA LEU A 558 5.74 -42.67 11.74
C LEU A 558 5.48 -41.18 11.56
N ARG A 559 5.64 -40.65 10.34
CA ARG A 559 5.42 -39.21 10.10
C ARG A 559 3.95 -38.81 10.32
N GLU A 560 3.04 -39.76 10.10
CA GLU A 560 1.64 -39.60 10.50
C GLU A 560 1.51 -39.67 12.03
N GLY A 561 0.98 -38.61 12.64
CA GLY A 561 0.75 -38.56 14.09
C GLY A 561 2.00 -38.55 14.98
N ALA A 562 3.21 -38.52 14.41
CA ALA A 562 4.50 -38.51 15.12
C ALA A 562 4.71 -39.66 16.13
N ARG A 563 4.07 -40.81 15.87
CA ARG A 563 4.10 -42.00 16.75
C ARG A 563 5.39 -42.79 16.62
N THR A 564 5.94 -43.26 17.73
CA THR A 564 7.13 -44.14 17.74
C THR A 564 6.71 -45.60 17.53
N LEU A 565 7.13 -46.22 16.43
CA LEU A 565 6.82 -47.62 16.10
C LEU A 565 7.86 -48.61 16.64
N ALA A 566 9.13 -48.20 16.69
CA ALA A 566 10.23 -49.00 17.23
C ALA A 566 11.18 -48.13 18.05
N ARG A 567 11.76 -48.69 19.11
CA ARG A 567 12.75 -48.01 19.95
C ARG A 567 13.92 -48.92 20.34
N GLN A 568 15.12 -48.37 20.46
CA GLN A 568 16.31 -49.08 20.94
C GLN A 568 17.19 -48.14 21.78
N ALA A 569 17.65 -48.59 22.95
CA ALA A 569 18.60 -47.83 23.76
C ALA A 569 20.02 -47.82 23.14
N ILE A 570 20.72 -46.70 23.30
CA ILE A 570 22.09 -46.47 22.84
C ILE A 570 22.80 -45.53 23.82
N GLU A 571 24.03 -45.85 24.21
CA GLU A 571 24.85 -45.00 25.10
C GLU A 571 25.79 -44.12 24.26
N VAL A 572 25.80 -42.82 24.54
CA VAL A 572 26.73 -41.86 23.94
C VAL A 572 27.86 -41.58 24.93
N THR A 573 29.08 -41.99 24.61
CA THR A 573 30.25 -41.88 25.49
C THR A 573 31.22 -40.78 25.03
N GLU A 574 32.09 -40.34 25.92
CA GLU A 574 33.09 -39.30 25.61
C GLU A 574 34.29 -39.91 24.88
N PRO A 575 34.72 -39.34 23.74
CA PRO A 575 35.92 -39.78 23.02
C PRO A 575 37.22 -39.33 23.72
N GLU A 576 38.20 -40.24 23.82
CA GLU A 576 39.56 -39.91 24.27
C GLU A 576 40.33 -39.17 23.17
N VAL A 577 40.35 -37.83 23.26
CA VAL A 577 41.07 -36.95 22.33
C VAL A 577 42.26 -36.29 23.02
N THR A 578 43.36 -36.12 22.29
CA THR A 578 44.48 -35.26 22.72
C THR A 578 44.79 -34.22 21.66
N VAL A 579 45.34 -33.08 22.08
CA VAL A 579 45.90 -32.04 21.21
C VAL A 579 47.25 -31.61 21.77
N SER A 580 48.24 -31.34 20.91
CA SER A 580 49.59 -30.98 21.33
C SER A 580 50.24 -30.04 20.31
N GLY A 581 51.12 -29.16 20.79
CA GLY A 581 51.91 -28.24 19.97
C GLY A 581 53.23 -27.90 20.64
N PRO A 582 54.06 -27.03 20.03
CA PRO A 582 55.24 -26.47 20.67
C PRO A 582 54.86 -25.67 21.93
N ALA A 583 55.78 -25.62 22.91
CA ALA A 583 55.53 -24.91 24.16
C ALA A 583 55.50 -23.37 24.01
N SER A 584 56.26 -22.83 23.06
CA SER A 584 56.32 -21.39 22.76
C SER A 584 56.50 -21.19 21.26
N VAL A 585 55.88 -20.15 20.70
CA VAL A 585 55.93 -19.79 19.27
C VAL A 585 56.05 -18.27 19.08
N PRO A 586 56.77 -17.79 18.06
CA PRO A 586 56.77 -16.37 17.75
C PRO A 586 55.41 -15.86 17.26
N THR A 587 55.03 -14.66 17.68
CA THR A 587 53.87 -13.89 17.18
C THR A 587 53.78 -13.92 15.65
N GLY A 588 52.62 -14.26 15.07
CA GLY A 588 52.41 -14.34 13.62
C GLY A 588 53.09 -15.52 12.89
N ALA A 589 53.91 -16.32 13.56
CA ALA A 589 54.58 -17.47 12.96
C ALA A 589 53.63 -18.65 12.71
N LYS A 590 53.93 -19.46 11.69
CA LYS A 590 53.23 -20.73 11.43
C LYS A 590 53.87 -21.87 12.20
N PHE A 591 53.05 -22.68 12.87
CA PHE A 591 53.51 -23.81 13.68
C PHE A 591 52.62 -25.04 13.49
N GLU A 592 53.20 -26.22 13.70
CA GLU A 592 52.47 -27.50 13.62
C GLU A 592 51.77 -27.81 14.95
N VAL A 593 50.55 -28.34 14.84
CA VAL A 593 49.74 -28.88 15.93
C VAL A 593 49.36 -30.30 15.58
N THR A 594 49.43 -31.21 16.55
CA THR A 594 49.10 -32.63 16.41
C THR A 594 47.94 -33.00 17.32
N TRP A 595 47.23 -34.08 16.99
CA TRP A 595 46.11 -34.59 17.78
C TRP A 595 45.90 -36.09 17.57
N THR A 596 45.25 -36.74 18.54
CA THR A 596 44.88 -38.18 18.48
C THR A 596 43.41 -38.37 18.81
N GLY A 597 42.84 -39.51 18.41
CA GLY A 597 41.45 -39.85 18.73
C GLY A 597 40.39 -39.10 17.90
N ALA A 598 40.76 -38.58 16.73
CA ALA A 598 39.89 -37.75 15.89
C ALA A 598 38.51 -38.40 15.66
N VAL A 599 37.45 -37.67 16.02
CA VAL A 599 36.09 -38.21 16.20
C VAL A 599 35.26 -37.99 14.95
N ASN A 600 35.31 -36.78 14.40
CA ASN A 600 34.65 -36.40 13.16
C ASN A 600 35.62 -35.64 12.25
N ARG A 601 35.59 -35.95 10.94
CA ARG A 601 36.40 -35.30 9.90
C ARG A 601 36.15 -33.78 9.78
N GLN A 602 35.09 -33.28 10.40
CA GLN A 602 34.71 -31.87 10.36
C GLN A 602 35.02 -31.13 11.67
N ASP A 603 35.57 -31.80 12.69
CA ASP A 603 36.02 -31.15 13.93
C ASP A 603 37.15 -30.16 13.67
N TYR A 604 37.38 -29.28 14.64
CA TYR A 604 38.31 -28.16 14.52
C TYR A 604 39.39 -28.21 15.60
N VAL A 605 40.58 -27.73 15.24
CA VAL A 605 41.60 -27.34 16.22
C VAL A 605 41.83 -25.84 16.13
N THR A 606 41.78 -25.14 17.25
CA THR A 606 41.92 -23.67 17.33
C THR A 606 42.91 -23.24 18.40
N ILE A 607 43.51 -22.06 18.24
CA ILE A 607 44.27 -21.35 19.27
C ILE A 607 43.47 -20.15 19.77
N VAL A 608 43.32 -20.03 21.09
CA VAL A 608 42.61 -18.91 21.76
C VAL A 608 43.37 -18.45 23.01
N PRO A 609 43.18 -17.20 23.48
CA PRO A 609 43.78 -16.74 24.75
C PRO A 609 43.41 -17.67 25.91
N MET A 610 44.35 -17.88 26.82
CA MET A 610 44.16 -18.82 27.94
C MET A 610 42.99 -18.38 28.83
N GLY A 611 42.03 -19.29 29.07
CA GLY A 611 40.85 -19.01 29.89
C GLY A 611 39.67 -18.40 29.14
N THR A 612 39.72 -18.31 27.80
CA THR A 612 38.57 -17.91 26.98
C THR A 612 37.33 -18.79 27.27
N GLU A 613 36.11 -18.26 27.12
CA GLU A 613 34.87 -19.05 27.24
C GLU A 613 34.81 -20.23 26.23
N GLU A 614 33.97 -21.24 26.49
CA GLU A 614 33.72 -22.32 25.52
C GLU A 614 32.98 -21.82 24.27
N GLY A 615 33.05 -22.58 23.17
CA GLY A 615 32.45 -22.22 21.88
C GLY A 615 33.11 -21.05 21.13
N LYS A 616 34.00 -20.27 21.77
CA LYS A 616 34.83 -19.26 21.10
C LYS A 616 35.97 -19.93 20.33
N TYR A 617 36.29 -19.38 19.16
CA TYR A 617 37.38 -19.80 18.30
C TYR A 617 38.23 -18.59 17.89
N GLY A 618 39.54 -18.81 17.77
CA GLY A 618 40.47 -17.87 17.14
C GLY A 618 40.85 -18.40 15.77
N ASN A 619 42.14 -18.31 15.43
CA ASN A 619 42.68 -19.02 14.28
C ASN A 619 42.43 -20.54 14.44
N ASN A 620 41.98 -21.20 13.38
CA ASN A 620 41.54 -22.59 13.44
C ASN A 620 41.79 -23.33 12.12
N LEU A 621 41.82 -24.67 12.22
CA LEU A 621 41.89 -25.59 11.10
C LEU A 621 40.86 -26.70 11.26
N VAL A 622 40.46 -27.33 10.14
CA VAL A 622 39.57 -28.50 10.11
C VAL A 622 40.41 -29.77 10.09
N VAL A 623 40.12 -30.70 11.00
CA VAL A 623 40.85 -31.94 11.28
C VAL A 623 40.94 -32.87 10.07
N ARG A 624 39.83 -33.09 9.34
CA ARG A 624 39.73 -34.03 8.21
C ARG A 624 40.17 -35.45 8.61
N ASP A 625 40.98 -36.12 7.80
CA ASP A 625 41.59 -37.43 8.11
C ASP A 625 42.99 -37.29 8.72
N GLY A 626 43.41 -36.06 9.08
CA GLY A 626 44.76 -35.79 9.58
C GLY A 626 44.90 -36.10 11.06
N SER A 627 46.16 -36.30 11.48
CA SER A 627 46.61 -36.26 12.88
C SER A 627 47.51 -35.05 13.18
N SER A 628 47.75 -34.18 12.19
CA SER A 628 48.41 -32.90 12.36
C SER A 628 47.99 -31.86 11.32
N GLY A 629 48.31 -30.60 11.59
CA GLY A 629 48.03 -29.46 10.72
C GLY A 629 48.76 -28.20 11.19
N THR A 630 48.64 -27.11 10.43
CA THR A 630 49.36 -25.85 10.69
C THR A 630 48.40 -24.75 11.13
N LEU A 631 48.68 -24.11 12.28
CA LEU A 631 48.07 -22.85 12.70
C LEU A 631 49.08 -21.70 12.55
N SER A 632 48.60 -20.46 12.53
CA SER A 632 49.42 -19.26 12.76
C SER A 632 49.20 -18.75 14.18
N ALA A 633 50.26 -18.34 14.85
CA ALA A 633 50.21 -17.69 16.14
C ALA A 633 49.53 -16.30 16.01
N PRO A 634 48.65 -15.92 16.95
CA PRO A 634 48.06 -14.57 17.00
C PRO A 634 49.10 -13.44 17.06
N ALA A 635 48.63 -12.21 16.82
CA ALA A 635 49.43 -10.97 16.81
C ALA A 635 49.75 -10.40 18.21
N ASP A 636 49.03 -10.83 19.23
CA ASP A 636 49.26 -10.44 20.62
C ASP A 636 50.09 -11.50 21.36
N PRO A 637 51.17 -11.12 22.05
CA PRO A 637 51.94 -12.03 22.87
C PRO A 637 51.22 -12.36 24.19
N GLY A 638 51.46 -13.56 24.73
CA GLY A 638 50.90 -14.00 26.01
C GLY A 638 50.68 -15.51 26.09
N MET A 639 49.91 -15.94 27.09
CA MET A 639 49.52 -17.34 27.25
C MET A 639 48.24 -17.65 26.47
N TYR A 640 48.32 -18.67 25.63
CA TYR A 640 47.25 -19.19 24.80
C TYR A 640 47.00 -20.67 25.11
N GLU A 641 45.92 -21.20 24.58
CA GLU A 641 45.62 -22.62 24.60
C GLU A 641 45.13 -23.12 23.24
N LEU A 642 45.63 -24.28 22.85
CA LEU A 642 45.13 -25.09 21.74
C LEU A 642 43.92 -25.86 22.24
N ARG A 643 42.84 -25.88 21.46
CA ARG A 643 41.60 -26.62 21.75
C ARG A 643 41.24 -27.52 20.58
N TYR A 644 40.96 -28.80 20.86
CA TYR A 644 40.22 -29.66 19.93
C TYR A 644 38.72 -29.50 20.25
N ILE A 645 37.93 -29.11 19.25
CA ILE A 645 36.52 -28.76 19.39
C ILE A 645 35.68 -29.63 18.45
N LEU A 646 34.67 -30.30 19.01
CA LEU A 646 33.66 -31.02 18.22
C LEU A 646 32.86 -30.03 17.37
N ARG A 647 32.64 -30.37 16.10
CA ARG A 647 31.71 -29.59 15.26
C ARG A 647 30.25 -29.72 15.74
N GLU A 648 29.91 -30.82 16.41
CA GLU A 648 28.63 -30.93 17.10
C GLU A 648 28.69 -30.21 18.45
N GLY A 649 27.77 -29.29 18.70
CA GLY A 649 27.64 -28.59 19.99
C GLY A 649 28.79 -27.64 20.37
N SER A 650 29.87 -27.55 19.58
CA SER A 650 31.06 -26.72 19.87
C SER A 650 31.78 -27.06 21.19
N LYS A 651 31.62 -28.29 21.68
CA LYS A 651 32.24 -28.78 22.93
C LYS A 651 33.74 -28.97 22.76
N THR A 652 34.53 -28.50 23.73
CA THR A 652 35.98 -28.73 23.77
C THR A 652 36.29 -30.10 24.38
N LEU A 653 37.07 -30.93 23.68
CA LEU A 653 37.45 -32.28 24.14
C LEU A 653 38.88 -32.34 24.71
N ALA A 654 39.79 -31.54 24.17
CA ALA A 654 41.19 -31.53 24.59
C ALA A 654 41.73 -30.10 24.61
N ARG A 655 42.64 -29.81 25.55
CA ARG A 655 43.27 -28.50 25.76
C ARG A 655 44.77 -28.66 25.97
N ALA A 656 45.59 -27.81 25.38
CA ALA A 656 47.04 -27.75 25.63
C ALA A 656 47.55 -26.30 25.67
N PRO A 657 48.35 -25.89 26.67
CA PRO A 657 48.88 -24.53 26.76
C PRO A 657 49.98 -24.28 25.72
N ILE A 658 50.09 -23.04 25.25
CA ILE A 658 51.13 -22.56 24.35
C ILE A 658 51.41 -21.09 24.62
N GLU A 659 52.67 -20.70 24.71
CA GLU A 659 53.08 -19.30 24.81
C GLU A 659 53.24 -18.68 23.41
N VAL A 660 52.75 -17.46 23.21
CA VAL A 660 53.03 -16.64 22.03
C VAL A 660 54.00 -15.55 22.46
N ALA A 661 55.24 -15.61 21.98
CA ALA A 661 56.31 -14.70 22.35
C ALA A 661 56.61 -13.70 21.22
N LEU A 662 57.06 -12.49 21.57
CA LEU A 662 57.55 -11.54 20.55
C LEU A 662 58.89 -12.03 19.97
N PRO A 663 59.07 -12.09 18.64
CA PRO A 663 60.34 -12.39 18.02
C PRO A 663 61.31 -11.20 18.11
N GLU A 664 62.61 -11.50 18.24
CA GLU A 664 63.68 -10.52 18.07
C GLU A 664 63.88 -10.22 16.57
N VAL A 665 63.37 -9.07 16.12
CA VAL A 665 63.57 -8.55 14.77
C VAL A 665 64.48 -7.33 14.83
N THR A 666 65.39 -7.20 13.87
CA THR A 666 66.15 -5.94 13.66
C THR A 666 65.97 -5.45 12.24
N ILE A 667 66.03 -4.13 12.06
CA ILE A 667 65.98 -3.46 10.77
C ILE A 667 67.03 -2.35 10.72
N ALA A 668 67.65 -2.15 9.56
CA ALA A 668 68.66 -1.14 9.33
C ALA A 668 68.43 -0.46 7.97
N ALA A 669 68.46 0.87 7.99
CA ALA A 669 68.34 1.75 6.84
C ALA A 669 69.51 2.77 6.85
N PRO A 670 69.84 3.42 5.72
CA PRO A 670 70.79 4.53 5.68
C PRO A 670 70.31 5.71 6.54
N ALA A 671 71.24 6.50 7.07
CA ALA A 671 70.90 7.66 7.90
C ALA A 671 70.18 8.78 7.12
N SER A 672 70.52 8.97 5.84
CA SER A 672 69.79 9.86 4.94
C SER A 672 69.76 9.32 3.51
N VAL A 673 68.70 9.63 2.78
CA VAL A 673 68.48 9.28 1.36
C VAL A 673 67.76 10.44 0.65
N LEU A 674 67.89 10.54 -0.67
CA LEU A 674 67.20 11.56 -1.46
C LEU A 674 65.71 11.24 -1.63
N ALA A 675 64.85 12.25 -1.61
CA ALA A 675 63.42 12.13 -1.86
C ALA A 675 63.14 11.47 -3.22
N GLY A 676 62.31 10.43 -3.25
CA GLY A 676 62.03 9.64 -4.45
C GLY A 676 63.15 8.72 -4.95
N ALA A 677 64.29 8.63 -4.27
CA ALA A 677 65.32 7.65 -4.60
C ALA A 677 64.95 6.24 -4.09
N ARG A 678 65.61 5.20 -4.65
CA ARG A 678 65.55 3.84 -4.08
C ARG A 678 66.77 3.58 -3.23
N PHE A 679 66.57 2.95 -2.08
CA PHE A 679 67.64 2.65 -1.13
C PHE A 679 67.47 1.27 -0.51
N GLU A 680 68.58 0.59 -0.21
CA GLU A 680 68.56 -0.73 0.41
C GLU A 680 68.15 -0.62 1.88
N VAL A 681 67.19 -1.45 2.29
CA VAL A 681 66.87 -1.72 3.69
C VAL A 681 67.24 -3.17 3.98
N SER A 682 67.83 -3.44 5.15
CA SER A 682 68.20 -4.79 5.59
C SER A 682 67.58 -5.14 6.94
N TRP A 683 67.35 -6.42 7.20
CA TRP A 683 66.66 -6.90 8.40
C TRP A 683 67.09 -8.32 8.79
N THR A 684 66.90 -8.67 10.07
CA THR A 684 67.13 -10.02 10.62
C THR A 684 65.95 -10.46 11.49
N GLY A 685 65.83 -11.77 11.75
CA GLY A 685 64.74 -12.32 12.57
C GLY A 685 63.39 -12.46 11.85
N ALA A 686 63.36 -12.41 10.51
CA ALA A 686 62.13 -12.42 9.72
C ALA A 686 61.17 -13.57 10.08
N VAL A 687 59.92 -13.21 10.40
CA VAL A 687 58.97 -14.10 11.10
C VAL A 687 58.09 -14.86 10.10
N ASN A 688 57.54 -14.14 9.12
CA ASN A 688 56.69 -14.68 8.08
C ASN A 688 57.08 -14.10 6.71
N PRO A 689 57.20 -14.91 5.64
CA PRO A 689 57.49 -14.41 4.30
C PRO A 689 56.47 -13.42 3.72
N SER A 690 55.32 -13.25 4.39
CA SER A 690 54.26 -12.32 3.99
C SER A 690 54.30 -10.99 4.75
N ASP A 691 55.20 -10.85 5.73
CA ASP A 691 55.46 -9.59 6.44
C ASP A 691 56.01 -8.53 5.48
N TYR A 692 55.91 -7.27 5.89
CA TYR A 692 56.29 -6.15 5.04
C TYR A 692 57.08 -5.11 5.80
N ILE A 693 57.86 -4.35 5.05
CA ILE A 693 58.59 -3.18 5.53
C ILE A 693 57.98 -1.96 4.88
N THR A 694 57.70 -0.93 5.65
CA THR A 694 57.14 0.34 5.15
C THR A 694 57.92 1.53 5.70
N ILE A 695 57.94 2.63 4.95
CA ILE A 695 58.45 3.92 5.40
C ILE A 695 57.29 4.90 5.60
N VAL A 696 57.23 5.52 6.77
CA VAL A 696 56.20 6.50 7.18
C VAL A 696 56.83 7.70 7.89
N PRO A 697 56.20 8.88 7.91
CA PRO A 697 56.67 10.00 8.72
C PRO A 697 56.82 9.62 10.20
N VAL A 698 57.81 10.20 10.89
CA VAL A 698 58.01 9.93 12.32
C VAL A 698 56.77 10.31 13.13
N GLY A 699 56.27 9.38 13.94
CA GLY A 699 55.11 9.59 14.81
C GLY A 699 53.76 9.33 14.14
N THR A 700 53.74 8.73 12.94
CA THR A 700 52.53 8.13 12.36
C THR A 700 51.98 7.02 13.25
N ASP A 701 50.65 6.82 13.31
CA ASP A 701 50.04 5.76 14.13
C ASP A 701 50.42 4.34 13.68
N GLU A 702 50.18 3.34 14.52
CA GLU A 702 50.45 1.93 14.19
C GLU A 702 49.41 1.38 13.18
N GLY A 703 49.88 0.61 12.19
CA GLY A 703 49.05 0.04 11.12
C GLY A 703 48.94 0.89 9.85
N GLU A 704 49.21 2.19 9.93
CA GLU A 704 49.39 3.07 8.76
C GLU A 704 50.65 2.69 7.96
N PHE A 705 50.62 2.87 6.65
CA PHE A 705 51.70 2.49 5.75
C PHE A 705 51.89 3.51 4.60
N GLY A 706 53.15 3.77 4.25
CA GLY A 706 53.53 4.50 3.05
C GLY A 706 54.07 3.53 1.99
N ASN A 707 55.12 3.95 1.29
CA ASN A 707 55.88 3.08 0.41
C ASN A 707 56.33 1.83 1.17
N ASN A 708 56.20 0.66 0.53
CA ASN A 708 56.45 -0.62 1.20
C ASN A 708 57.03 -1.69 0.27
N LEU A 709 57.58 -2.73 0.89
CA LEU A 709 58.04 -3.96 0.25
C LEU A 709 57.68 -5.18 1.09
N VAL A 710 57.43 -6.33 0.45
CA VAL A 710 57.17 -7.60 1.13
C VAL A 710 58.49 -8.35 1.35
N VAL A 711 58.71 -8.80 2.58
CA VAL A 711 59.95 -9.43 3.08
C VAL A 711 60.33 -10.71 2.32
N ARG A 712 59.36 -11.58 2.04
CA ARG A 712 59.55 -12.87 1.36
C ARG A 712 60.63 -13.73 2.05
N ARG A 713 61.64 -14.20 1.31
CA ARG A 713 62.78 -14.98 1.85
C ARG A 713 64.08 -14.19 1.77
N SER A 714 63.99 -12.86 1.66
CA SER A 714 65.13 -11.97 1.59
C SER A 714 65.50 -11.44 2.98
N THR A 715 66.75 -10.96 3.12
CA THR A 715 67.26 -10.24 4.29
C THR A 715 67.59 -8.77 3.98
N SER A 716 67.52 -8.37 2.71
CA SER A 716 67.54 -6.97 2.28
C SER A 716 66.79 -6.81 0.95
N ASN A 717 66.33 -5.59 0.65
CA ASN A 717 65.71 -5.20 -0.62
C ASN A 717 65.58 -3.66 -0.74
N ASP A 718 65.36 -3.16 -1.95
CA ASP A 718 65.21 -1.72 -2.23
C ASP A 718 63.81 -1.18 -1.88
N LEU A 719 63.77 -0.20 -0.97
CA LEU A 719 62.59 0.60 -0.65
C LEU A 719 62.60 1.92 -1.43
N GLN A 720 61.42 2.43 -1.77
CA GLN A 720 61.23 3.71 -2.46
C GLN A 720 61.07 4.82 -1.41
N ALA A 721 61.98 5.80 -1.38
CA ALA A 721 61.83 6.98 -0.54
C ALA A 721 60.60 7.81 -0.97
N PRO A 722 59.84 8.39 -0.02
CA PRO A 722 58.76 9.34 -0.33
C PRO A 722 59.25 10.59 -1.07
N ALA A 723 58.33 11.33 -1.69
CA ALA A 723 58.61 12.55 -2.44
C ALA A 723 58.84 13.80 -1.57
N GLU A 724 58.38 13.78 -0.32
CA GLU A 724 58.52 14.85 0.65
C GLU A 724 59.76 14.61 1.53
N SER A 725 60.53 15.67 1.76
CA SER A 725 61.67 15.65 2.68
C SER A 725 61.23 15.77 4.14
N GLY A 726 62.03 15.23 5.05
CA GLY A 726 61.74 15.20 6.48
C GLY A 726 62.32 13.98 7.19
N LEU A 727 61.93 13.79 8.46
CA LEU A 727 62.30 12.62 9.25
C LEU A 727 61.23 11.52 9.12
N TYR A 728 61.69 10.33 8.73
CA TYR A 728 60.86 9.15 8.52
C TYR A 728 61.39 7.97 9.34
N GLU A 729 60.50 7.01 9.59
CA GLU A 729 60.81 5.74 10.20
C GLU A 729 60.49 4.59 9.25
N VAL A 730 61.45 3.67 9.11
CA VAL A 730 61.33 2.43 8.35
C VAL A 730 60.96 1.32 9.34
N ARG A 731 59.73 0.82 9.22
CA ARG A 731 59.10 -0.14 10.13
C ARG A 731 59.12 -1.54 9.54
N TYR A 732 59.55 -2.55 10.30
CA TYR A 732 59.22 -3.96 10.03
C TYR A 732 57.86 -4.26 10.66
N VAL A 733 56.89 -4.69 9.85
CA VAL A 733 55.50 -4.88 10.26
C VAL A 733 55.04 -6.31 9.97
N LEU A 734 54.50 -6.97 11.00
CA LEU A 734 53.82 -8.25 10.87
C LEU A 734 52.58 -8.10 10.01
N ARG A 735 52.40 -8.97 9.03
CA ARG A 735 51.12 -9.02 8.28
C ARG A 735 49.95 -9.46 9.16
N GLU A 736 50.22 -10.32 10.15
CA GLU A 736 49.23 -10.69 11.16
C GLU A 736 49.08 -9.54 12.17
N GLY A 737 47.93 -8.84 12.14
CA GLY A 737 47.61 -7.75 13.07
C GLY A 737 48.28 -6.39 12.81
N SER A 738 49.04 -6.22 11.72
CA SER A 738 49.71 -4.96 11.34
C SER A 738 50.64 -4.37 12.41
N ARG A 739 51.20 -5.23 13.27
CA ARG A 739 52.03 -4.83 14.41
C ARG A 739 53.48 -4.52 14.00
N THR A 740 54.03 -3.42 14.47
CA THR A 740 55.45 -3.06 14.26
C THR A 740 56.35 -3.82 15.24
N LEU A 741 57.42 -4.44 14.72
CA LEU A 741 58.39 -5.19 15.52
C LEU A 741 59.76 -4.50 15.66
N ALA A 742 60.16 -3.74 14.64
CA ALA A 742 61.44 -3.04 14.63
C ALA A 742 61.34 -1.76 13.80
N THR A 743 62.09 -0.72 14.18
CA THR A 743 62.11 0.58 13.50
C THR A 743 63.55 1.07 13.30
N ALA A 744 63.79 1.73 12.16
CA ALA A 744 65.02 2.46 11.87
C ALA A 744 64.70 3.87 11.35
N MET A 745 65.41 4.89 11.84
CA MET A 745 65.21 6.28 11.42
C MET A 745 65.97 6.58 10.12
N VAL A 746 65.38 7.37 9.24
CA VAL A 746 66.01 7.88 8.01
C VAL A 746 65.56 9.31 7.72
N GLU A 747 66.50 10.17 7.35
CA GLU A 747 66.23 11.54 6.91
C GLU A 747 66.10 11.61 5.38
N ILE A 748 64.91 11.94 4.89
CA ILE A 748 64.65 12.17 3.47
C ILE A 748 65.06 13.60 3.15
N THR A 749 66.05 13.77 2.27
CA THR A 749 66.60 15.08 1.86
C THR A 749 66.19 15.44 0.43
N ASP A 750 66.08 16.74 0.15
CA ASP A 750 65.72 17.20 -1.19
C ASP A 750 66.89 17.01 -2.18
N PRO A 751 66.62 16.50 -3.40
CA PRO A 751 67.63 16.35 -4.44
C PRO A 751 67.96 17.69 -5.11
N GLU A 752 69.26 17.99 -5.27
CA GLU A 752 69.74 19.11 -6.07
C GLU A 752 69.68 18.76 -7.56
N VAL A 753 68.69 19.32 -8.28
CA VAL A 753 68.49 19.12 -9.71
C VAL A 753 68.62 20.44 -10.46
N THR A 754 69.31 20.42 -11.61
CA THR A 754 69.36 21.56 -12.54
C THR A 754 68.88 21.14 -13.91
N ILE A 755 68.32 22.10 -14.65
CA ILE A 755 67.85 21.92 -16.03
C ILE A 755 68.24 23.14 -16.87
N SER A 756 68.67 22.92 -18.11
CA SER A 756 69.17 23.95 -19.02
C SER A 756 68.82 23.61 -20.47
N ALA A 757 68.42 24.63 -21.22
CA ALA A 757 68.01 24.60 -22.62
C ALA A 757 68.18 26.01 -23.23
N ALA A 758 68.01 26.14 -24.55
CA ALA A 758 67.98 27.45 -25.21
C ALA A 758 66.83 28.33 -24.66
N GLY A 759 67.10 29.63 -24.45
CA GLY A 759 66.10 30.56 -23.92
C GLY A 759 65.02 30.98 -24.92
N GLU A 760 65.35 30.94 -26.21
CA GLU A 760 64.45 31.22 -27.34
C GLU A 760 64.55 30.06 -28.35
N VAL A 761 63.40 29.58 -28.82
CA VAL A 761 63.28 28.50 -29.83
C VAL A 761 62.18 28.86 -30.82
N ARG A 762 62.22 28.35 -32.05
CA ARG A 762 61.13 28.52 -33.03
C ARG A 762 60.12 27.40 -32.88
N ALA A 763 58.84 27.72 -33.10
CA ALA A 763 57.77 26.73 -33.14
C ALA A 763 58.07 25.61 -34.15
N GLY A 764 58.14 24.36 -33.67
CA GLY A 764 58.46 23.17 -34.48
C GLY A 764 59.94 22.83 -34.66
N ASP A 765 60.89 23.65 -34.18
CA ASP A 765 62.32 23.28 -34.18
C ASP A 765 62.63 22.33 -33.00
N ASP A 766 63.56 21.39 -33.19
CA ASP A 766 64.14 20.59 -32.10
C ASP A 766 65.22 21.40 -31.34
N PHE A 767 65.18 21.39 -30.01
CA PHE A 767 66.11 22.13 -29.14
C PHE A 767 66.65 21.25 -28.00
N ARG A 768 67.97 21.28 -27.78
CA ARG A 768 68.65 20.40 -26.83
C ARG A 768 68.39 20.76 -25.37
N VAL A 769 67.85 19.82 -24.59
CA VAL A 769 67.70 19.91 -23.13
C VAL A 769 68.80 19.11 -22.40
N ILE A 770 69.43 19.74 -21.41
CA ILE A 770 70.49 19.19 -20.55
C ILE A 770 70.06 19.30 -19.07
N TRP A 771 70.40 18.31 -18.24
CA TRP A 771 70.09 18.32 -16.81
C TRP A 771 71.16 17.62 -15.95
N THR A 772 71.17 17.91 -14.65
CA THR A 772 72.03 17.22 -13.67
C THR A 772 71.22 16.83 -12.43
N GLY A 773 71.73 15.90 -11.62
CA GLY A 773 71.08 15.49 -10.36
C GLY A 773 70.01 14.41 -10.47
N THR A 774 69.97 13.63 -11.56
CA THR A 774 68.93 12.61 -11.80
C THR A 774 68.72 11.67 -10.60
N VAL A 775 67.50 11.64 -10.07
CA VAL A 775 67.14 10.89 -8.86
C VAL A 775 66.70 9.47 -9.18
N GLY A 776 65.79 9.34 -10.15
CA GLY A 776 65.21 8.07 -10.59
C GLY A 776 65.15 7.95 -12.11
N PRO A 777 65.33 6.74 -12.68
CA PRO A 777 65.29 6.52 -14.13
C PRO A 777 63.88 6.58 -14.73
N GLN A 778 62.87 6.95 -13.94
CA GLN A 778 61.48 7.16 -14.38
C GLN A 778 61.05 8.62 -14.26
N ASP A 779 61.90 9.50 -13.73
CA ASP A 779 61.72 10.94 -13.73
C ASP A 779 61.62 11.45 -15.16
N TYR A 780 61.00 12.60 -15.34
CA TYR A 780 60.69 13.11 -16.66
C TYR A 780 60.84 14.61 -16.75
N ILE A 781 61.20 15.06 -17.95
CA ILE A 781 61.23 16.47 -18.30
C ILE A 781 59.98 16.77 -19.12
N ASN A 782 59.30 17.86 -18.76
CA ASN A 782 57.97 18.22 -19.25
C ASN A 782 57.94 19.72 -19.61
N LEU A 783 57.57 20.05 -20.84
CA LEU A 783 57.44 21.41 -21.35
C LEU A 783 55.95 21.78 -21.42
N VAL A 784 55.58 22.86 -20.74
CA VAL A 784 54.18 23.33 -20.65
C VAL A 784 54.09 24.85 -20.80
N PRO A 785 52.94 25.42 -21.17
CA PRO A 785 52.74 26.87 -21.16
C PRO A 785 53.04 27.47 -19.78
N MET A 786 53.65 28.66 -19.75
CA MET A 786 53.98 29.37 -18.51
C MET A 786 52.73 29.59 -17.65
N GLY A 787 52.85 29.34 -16.33
CA GLY A 787 51.75 29.46 -15.38
C GLY A 787 50.75 28.29 -15.36
N ALA A 788 50.98 27.22 -16.12
CA ALA A 788 50.23 25.97 -15.98
C ALA A 788 50.38 25.37 -14.55
N PRO A 789 49.39 24.64 -14.01
CA PRO A 789 49.54 23.95 -12.74
C PRO A 789 50.60 22.83 -12.83
N ASP A 790 51.18 22.44 -11.70
CA ASP A 790 52.34 21.52 -11.65
C ASP A 790 52.06 20.12 -12.23
N ASP A 791 50.80 19.67 -12.15
CA ASP A 791 50.28 18.41 -12.68
C ASP A 791 49.96 18.44 -14.19
N LYS A 792 50.08 19.61 -14.84
CA LYS A 792 49.85 19.73 -16.29
C LYS A 792 50.90 18.94 -17.06
N PHE A 793 50.46 18.00 -17.88
CA PHE A 793 51.29 17.36 -18.90
C PHE A 793 51.24 18.14 -20.22
N GLY A 794 52.41 18.34 -20.82
CA GLY A 794 52.63 18.85 -22.17
C GLY A 794 53.52 17.89 -22.96
N GLU A 795 54.49 18.41 -23.70
CA GLU A 795 55.49 17.57 -24.35
C GLU A 795 56.52 17.09 -23.32
N TYR A 796 56.83 15.79 -23.28
CA TYR A 796 57.68 15.23 -22.23
C TYR A 796 58.49 14.01 -22.67
N PHE A 797 59.60 13.75 -21.98
CA PHE A 797 60.37 12.51 -22.10
C PHE A 797 60.91 12.04 -20.73
N GLN A 798 61.19 10.75 -20.60
CA GLN A 798 61.83 10.19 -19.39
C GLN A 798 63.35 10.37 -19.42
N THR A 799 63.94 10.77 -18.29
CA THR A 799 65.39 11.02 -18.13
C THR A 799 66.23 9.73 -18.23
N ARG A 800 65.70 8.60 -17.73
CA ARG A 800 66.32 7.27 -17.76
C ARG A 800 67.72 7.26 -17.15
N LYS A 801 68.77 7.12 -17.97
CA LYS A 801 70.18 7.20 -17.58
C LYS A 801 70.94 8.26 -18.38
N LEU A 802 70.19 9.20 -18.97
CA LEU A 802 70.73 10.30 -19.74
C LEU A 802 70.90 11.53 -18.84
N SER A 803 71.71 12.47 -19.32
CA SER A 803 71.87 13.84 -18.81
C SER A 803 71.48 14.89 -19.87
N GLU A 804 71.09 14.44 -21.06
CA GLU A 804 70.61 15.27 -22.17
C GLU A 804 69.73 14.43 -23.12
N ASN A 805 68.70 15.04 -23.72
CA ASN A 805 67.76 14.40 -24.65
C ASN A 805 66.79 15.41 -25.27
N ASP A 806 66.24 15.05 -26.44
CA ASP A 806 65.27 15.79 -27.26
C ASP A 806 65.55 17.30 -27.35
N MET A 807 64.54 18.18 -27.50
CA MET A 807 63.06 18.04 -27.48
C MET A 807 62.44 18.91 -28.60
N SER A 808 61.21 18.63 -29.08
CA SER A 808 60.57 19.48 -30.09
C SER A 808 59.87 20.70 -29.46
N ALA A 809 59.96 21.86 -30.11
CA ALA A 809 59.24 23.06 -29.69
C ALA A 809 57.76 23.00 -30.12
N PRO A 810 56.80 23.36 -29.25
CA PRO A 810 55.38 23.41 -29.58
C PRO A 810 55.05 24.27 -30.80
N ALA A 811 53.98 23.94 -31.51
CA ALA A 811 53.50 24.73 -32.65
C ALA A 811 52.84 26.07 -32.25
N GLU A 812 52.43 26.18 -30.99
CA GLU A 812 51.86 27.42 -30.41
C GLU A 812 53.00 28.31 -29.89
N THR A 813 52.98 29.59 -30.24
CA THR A 813 53.97 30.57 -29.80
C THR A 813 53.63 31.14 -28.42
N GLY A 814 54.66 31.53 -27.67
CA GLY A 814 54.50 32.16 -26.34
C GLY A 814 55.57 31.72 -25.35
N ILE A 815 55.37 32.06 -24.08
CA ILE A 815 56.31 31.68 -23.00
C ILE A 815 55.90 30.32 -22.43
N TYR A 816 56.87 29.41 -22.39
CA TYR A 816 56.77 28.07 -21.83
C TYR A 816 57.70 27.90 -20.61
N GLU A 817 57.39 26.89 -19.80
CA GLU A 817 58.18 26.45 -18.68
C GLU A 817 58.59 24.99 -18.89
N LEU A 818 59.89 24.76 -18.94
CA LEU A 818 60.52 23.45 -18.97
C LEU A 818 60.75 22.99 -17.52
N ARG A 819 60.20 21.84 -17.16
CA ARG A 819 60.19 21.31 -15.79
C ARG A 819 60.94 19.99 -15.71
N TYR A 820 61.80 19.84 -14.71
CA TYR A 820 62.21 18.52 -14.23
C TYR A 820 61.22 18.05 -13.17
N VAL A 821 60.62 16.87 -13.37
CA VAL A 821 59.60 16.31 -12.47
C VAL A 821 60.05 14.96 -11.92
N LEU A 822 60.14 14.88 -10.60
CA LEU A 822 60.32 13.64 -9.85
C LEU A 822 59.09 12.75 -10.08
N ARG A 823 59.29 11.51 -10.51
CA ARG A 823 58.16 10.60 -10.78
C ARG A 823 57.43 10.21 -9.51
N GLU A 824 58.16 10.07 -8.41
CA GLU A 824 57.58 9.88 -7.08
C GLU A 824 56.86 11.18 -6.66
N GLY A 825 55.57 11.07 -6.35
CA GLY A 825 54.74 12.22 -5.96
C GLY A 825 54.47 13.29 -7.03
N ASN A 826 54.95 13.13 -8.27
CA ASN A 826 54.87 14.12 -9.36
C ASN A 826 55.40 15.52 -8.97
N ARG A 827 56.46 15.59 -8.16
CA ARG A 827 57.00 16.84 -7.62
C ARG A 827 57.94 17.52 -8.61
N VAL A 828 57.70 18.80 -8.93
CA VAL A 828 58.61 19.61 -9.76
C VAL A 828 59.86 19.97 -8.94
N LEU A 829 61.05 19.62 -9.44
CA LEU A 829 62.33 19.86 -8.75
C LEU A 829 63.12 21.04 -9.35
N ALA A 830 63.05 21.23 -10.67
CA ALA A 830 63.70 22.33 -11.37
C ALA A 830 62.80 22.90 -12.47
N ARG A 831 62.97 24.19 -12.76
CA ARG A 831 62.18 24.95 -13.74
C ARG A 831 63.11 25.85 -14.56
N GLN A 832 62.82 26.00 -15.85
CA GLN A 832 63.44 27.00 -16.72
C GLN A 832 62.39 27.60 -17.65
N GLN A 833 62.45 28.92 -17.87
CA GLN A 833 61.65 29.61 -18.87
C GLN A 833 62.26 29.45 -20.28
N ILE A 834 61.41 29.22 -21.27
CA ILE A 834 61.75 29.19 -22.71
C ILE A 834 60.69 29.99 -23.47
N GLU A 835 61.08 30.83 -24.42
CA GLU A 835 60.17 31.52 -25.33
C GLU A 835 60.11 30.80 -26.69
N VAL A 836 58.90 30.45 -27.12
CA VAL A 836 58.61 29.83 -28.42
C VAL A 836 58.16 30.93 -29.39
N LEU A 837 59.05 31.31 -30.29
CA LEU A 837 58.83 32.29 -31.35
C LEU A 837 58.14 31.66 -32.57
N SER A 838 57.63 32.46 -33.51
CA SER A 838 57.08 31.93 -34.76
C SER A 838 58.14 31.19 -35.58
N SER A 839 57.71 30.24 -36.41
CA SER A 839 58.61 29.40 -37.22
C SER A 839 59.50 30.18 -38.21
N ASP A 840 59.12 31.42 -38.51
CA ASP A 840 59.81 32.37 -39.39
C ASP A 840 60.51 33.53 -38.64
N ALA A 841 60.40 33.60 -37.31
CA ALA A 841 60.99 34.69 -36.52
C ALA A 841 62.53 34.72 -36.65
N PRO A 842 63.17 35.91 -36.73
CA PRO A 842 64.60 36.02 -36.51
C PRO A 842 64.97 35.42 -35.16
N LEU A 843 66.01 34.59 -35.12
CA LEU A 843 66.63 34.15 -33.87
C LEU A 843 67.95 34.87 -33.76
N ASP A 844 68.14 35.65 -32.69
CA ASP A 844 69.34 36.44 -32.44
C ASP A 844 70.02 35.98 -31.13
N THR A 845 70.29 34.68 -31.06
CA THR A 845 70.79 33.93 -29.90
C THR A 845 72.30 34.12 -29.62
N GLY A 846 72.84 35.31 -29.92
CA GLY A 846 74.25 35.67 -29.68
C GLY A 846 74.87 36.58 -30.75
N ALA A 847 74.20 36.70 -31.90
CA ALA A 847 74.50 37.65 -32.96
C ALA A 847 73.19 38.25 -33.53
N SER A 848 73.31 39.26 -34.39
CA SER A 848 72.22 39.75 -35.24
C SER A 848 72.71 39.87 -36.69
N ILE A 849 71.92 39.42 -37.66
CA ILE A 849 72.24 39.51 -39.11
C ILE A 849 71.39 40.58 -39.78
N ASP A 850 72.02 41.50 -40.51
CA ASP A 850 71.33 42.43 -41.40
C ASP A 850 71.62 42.15 -42.88
N ALA A 851 70.55 41.86 -43.61
CA ALA A 851 70.49 41.44 -45.01
C ALA A 851 69.09 41.76 -45.57
N PRO A 852 68.91 41.95 -46.89
CA PRO A 852 67.59 42.20 -47.47
C PRO A 852 66.64 41.00 -47.30
N ASP A 853 65.35 41.27 -47.11
CA ASP A 853 64.33 40.22 -46.93
C ASP A 853 63.93 39.52 -48.26
N THR A 854 64.18 40.20 -49.38
CA THR A 854 63.88 39.75 -50.77
C THR A 854 64.99 40.18 -51.73
N ALA A 855 65.37 39.34 -52.69
CA ALA A 855 66.30 39.67 -53.78
C ALA A 855 66.08 38.78 -55.01
N ALA A 856 66.59 39.16 -56.19
CA ALA A 856 66.35 38.40 -57.42
C ALA A 856 67.27 37.15 -57.54
N PRO A 857 66.89 36.13 -58.34
CA PRO A 857 67.75 34.99 -58.63
C PRO A 857 69.09 35.43 -59.22
N GLY A 858 70.20 34.92 -58.66
CA GLY A 858 71.56 35.27 -59.06
C GLY A 858 72.13 36.57 -58.48
N ASP A 859 71.33 37.37 -57.75
CA ASP A 859 71.81 38.63 -57.15
C ASP A 859 72.95 38.43 -56.15
N VAL A 860 73.84 39.42 -56.07
CA VAL A 860 74.85 39.52 -55.00
C VAL A 860 74.31 40.45 -53.92
N ILE A 861 74.01 39.89 -52.74
CA ILE A 861 73.57 40.65 -51.58
C ILE A 861 74.73 40.94 -50.64
N THR A 862 74.62 42.06 -49.93
CA THR A 862 75.52 42.42 -48.84
C THR A 862 74.91 41.96 -47.52
N VAL A 863 75.67 41.17 -46.75
CA VAL A 863 75.26 40.67 -45.43
C VAL A 863 76.20 41.23 -44.37
N SER A 864 75.64 42.00 -43.45
CA SER A 864 76.34 42.50 -42.27
C SER A 864 75.87 41.76 -41.02
N TRP A 865 76.67 41.79 -39.96
CA TRP A 865 76.32 41.17 -38.69
C TRP A 865 76.90 41.96 -37.52
N ASN A 866 76.34 41.74 -36.34
CA ASN A 866 76.92 42.13 -35.06
C ASN A 866 76.95 40.88 -34.17
N VAL A 867 78.01 40.66 -33.39
CA VAL A 867 78.17 39.46 -32.56
C VAL A 867 78.72 39.83 -31.20
N ALA A 868 78.19 39.22 -30.13
CA ALA A 868 78.60 39.54 -28.76
C ALA A 868 79.98 38.96 -28.39
N SER A 869 80.46 37.94 -29.10
CA SER A 869 81.72 37.24 -28.81
C SER A 869 82.25 36.45 -30.02
N ASP A 870 83.56 36.57 -30.30
CA ASP A 870 84.23 35.84 -31.38
C ASP A 870 84.55 34.37 -31.00
N SER A 871 84.67 33.52 -32.03
CA SER A 871 85.09 32.12 -31.93
C SER A 871 86.03 31.71 -33.08
N ALA A 872 86.77 30.62 -32.90
CA ALA A 872 87.82 30.17 -33.83
C ALA A 872 87.31 29.76 -35.23
N ASP A 873 86.03 29.42 -35.39
CA ASP A 873 85.42 29.13 -36.69
C ASP A 873 83.96 29.59 -36.80
N GLN A 874 83.80 30.90 -36.78
CA GLN A 874 82.54 31.60 -37.05
C GLN A 874 82.35 31.84 -38.56
N ARG A 875 81.12 31.60 -39.07
CA ARG A 875 80.80 31.71 -40.50
C ARG A 875 79.40 32.27 -40.73
N ILE A 876 79.27 33.11 -41.76
CA ILE A 876 77.98 33.40 -42.39
C ILE A 876 77.79 32.39 -43.53
N THR A 877 76.66 31.68 -43.53
CA THR A 877 76.34 30.65 -44.52
C THR A 877 74.97 30.91 -45.15
N LEU A 878 74.79 30.46 -46.39
CA LEU A 878 73.49 30.47 -47.08
C LEU A 878 73.05 29.03 -47.28
N ALA A 879 71.82 28.70 -46.88
CA ALA A 879 71.21 27.40 -47.05
C ALA A 879 69.79 27.56 -47.64
N ARG A 880 69.16 26.47 -48.12
CA ARG A 880 67.71 26.50 -48.34
C ARG A 880 66.97 26.56 -47.00
N GLY A 881 65.76 27.12 -46.97
CA GLY A 881 64.96 27.21 -45.74
C GLY A 881 64.66 25.86 -45.07
N ASP A 882 64.63 24.77 -45.85
CA ASP A 882 64.39 23.39 -45.41
C ASP A 882 65.68 22.58 -45.16
N GLN A 883 66.85 23.17 -45.37
CA GLN A 883 68.14 22.46 -45.33
C GLN A 883 68.71 22.37 -43.90
N ALA A 884 69.23 21.21 -43.51
CA ALA A 884 69.79 20.96 -42.18
C ALA A 884 70.82 22.02 -41.74
N ILE A 885 70.76 22.43 -40.47
CA ILE A 885 71.40 23.65 -39.91
C ILE A 885 72.90 23.77 -40.26
N PHE A 886 73.70 22.73 -40.01
CA PHE A 886 75.15 22.71 -40.30
C PHE A 886 75.50 22.24 -41.71
N THR A 887 74.59 22.45 -42.67
CA THR A 887 74.85 22.28 -44.09
C THR A 887 74.42 23.53 -44.85
N TRP A 888 75.11 23.84 -45.93
CA TRP A 888 74.96 25.09 -46.66
C TRP A 888 75.21 24.91 -48.16
N ILE A 889 74.72 25.88 -48.93
CA ILE A 889 75.02 26.10 -50.35
C ILE A 889 76.35 26.85 -50.47
N SER A 890 76.53 27.89 -49.67
CA SER A 890 77.77 28.68 -49.57
C SER A 890 78.07 29.02 -48.11
N ALA A 891 79.35 29.19 -47.78
CA ALA A 891 79.80 29.57 -46.45
C ALA A 891 81.04 30.45 -46.53
N THR A 892 80.97 31.62 -45.91
CA THR A 892 82.06 32.59 -45.78
C THR A 892 82.54 32.56 -44.33
N LYS A 893 83.81 32.21 -44.13
CA LYS A 893 84.43 32.29 -42.79
C LYS A 893 84.67 33.75 -42.44
N ILE A 894 84.29 34.14 -41.22
CA ILE A 894 84.48 35.48 -40.71
C ILE A 894 85.89 35.62 -40.13
N THR A 895 86.68 36.53 -40.71
CA THR A 895 88.06 36.85 -40.27
C THR A 895 88.34 38.35 -40.31
N GLY A 896 87.30 39.18 -40.30
CA GLY A 896 87.37 40.64 -40.41
C GLY A 896 85.97 41.26 -40.23
N ASP A 897 85.91 42.60 -40.27
CA ASP A 897 84.68 43.36 -40.03
C ASP A 897 83.60 43.13 -41.11
N PRO A 898 82.31 43.29 -40.77
CA PRO A 898 81.21 43.26 -41.74
C PRO A 898 81.29 44.42 -42.75
N PRO A 899 80.74 44.26 -43.98
CA PRO A 899 79.92 43.13 -44.44
C PRO A 899 80.67 42.11 -45.31
N VAL A 900 80.01 40.98 -45.63
CA VAL A 900 80.39 40.06 -46.70
C VAL A 900 79.39 40.11 -47.85
N GLU A 901 79.85 39.82 -49.06
CA GLU A 901 78.99 39.63 -50.23
C GLU A 901 78.65 38.14 -50.38
N ILE A 902 77.38 37.84 -50.68
CA ILE A 902 76.88 36.48 -50.93
C ILE A 902 76.07 36.49 -52.22
N THR A 903 76.45 35.64 -53.18
CA THR A 903 75.67 35.39 -54.38
C THR A 903 74.53 34.41 -54.08
N LEU A 904 73.30 34.80 -54.41
CA LEU A 904 72.10 34.00 -54.26
C LEU A 904 71.95 33.00 -55.43
N PRO A 905 71.31 31.84 -55.23
CA PRO A 905 71.09 30.89 -56.31
C PRO A 905 70.17 31.41 -57.42
N GLU A 906 70.38 30.91 -58.63
CA GLU A 906 69.54 31.11 -59.83
C GLU A 906 68.12 30.49 -59.74
N THR A 907 67.76 29.91 -58.59
CA THR A 907 66.48 29.22 -58.38
C THR A 907 65.64 30.01 -57.38
N PRO A 908 64.44 30.49 -57.75
CA PRO A 908 63.51 31.11 -56.81
C PRO A 908 63.15 30.16 -55.66
N GLY A 909 63.00 30.70 -54.45
CA GLY A 909 62.70 29.93 -53.25
C GLY A 909 62.97 30.66 -51.94
N VAL A 910 62.69 29.97 -50.83
CA VAL A 910 63.03 30.46 -49.49
C VAL A 910 64.41 29.94 -49.09
N TYR A 911 65.29 30.86 -48.73
CA TYR A 911 66.65 30.59 -48.29
C TYR A 911 66.86 31.17 -46.89
N GLU A 912 67.87 30.68 -46.19
CA GLU A 912 68.23 31.14 -44.85
C GLU A 912 69.71 31.51 -44.80
N ILE A 913 69.98 32.73 -44.36
CA ILE A 913 71.30 33.23 -44.02
C ILE A 913 71.54 32.92 -42.54
N ARG A 914 72.56 32.13 -42.24
CA ARG A 914 72.84 31.62 -40.90
C ARG A 914 74.21 32.09 -40.44
N PHE A 915 74.28 32.64 -39.24
CA PHE A 915 75.54 32.87 -38.54
C PHE A 915 75.78 31.66 -37.62
N LEU A 916 76.78 30.86 -37.96
CA LEU A 916 77.13 29.62 -37.27
C LEU A 916 78.48 29.76 -36.56
N ASP A 917 78.59 29.22 -35.36
CA ASP A 917 79.86 28.92 -34.69
C ASP A 917 80.10 27.41 -34.77
N LEU A 918 81.00 27.02 -35.67
CA LEU A 918 81.34 25.61 -35.88
C LEU A 918 82.22 25.02 -34.78
N SER A 919 82.88 25.86 -33.96
CA SER A 919 83.72 25.39 -32.85
C SER A 919 82.87 24.96 -31.66
N ASN A 920 81.78 25.68 -31.41
CA ASN A 920 80.82 25.39 -30.34
C ASN A 920 79.56 24.65 -30.82
N GLN A 921 79.49 24.30 -32.11
CA GLN A 921 78.30 23.70 -32.77
C GLN A 921 77.00 24.47 -32.49
N SER A 922 77.07 25.81 -32.46
CA SER A 922 75.93 26.67 -32.15
C SER A 922 75.50 27.55 -33.33
N VAL A 923 74.23 27.95 -33.29
CA VAL A 923 73.63 28.91 -34.20
C VAL A 923 73.56 30.24 -33.46
N LEU A 924 74.25 31.26 -33.98
CA LEU A 924 74.34 32.58 -33.33
C LEU A 924 73.24 33.52 -33.81
N SER A 925 72.86 33.43 -35.09
CA SER A 925 71.69 34.13 -35.64
C SER A 925 71.20 33.46 -36.93
N ARG A 926 69.92 33.65 -37.27
CA ARG A 926 69.31 33.18 -38.52
C ARG A 926 68.34 34.22 -39.10
N ARG A 927 68.52 34.58 -40.37
CA ARG A 927 67.61 35.45 -41.14
C ARG A 927 67.16 34.77 -42.43
N VAL A 928 65.84 34.77 -42.65
CA VAL A 928 65.24 34.24 -43.88
C VAL A 928 65.33 35.28 -45.00
N ILE A 929 65.59 34.84 -46.23
CA ILE A 929 65.52 35.66 -47.44
C ILE A 929 64.73 34.92 -48.51
N LYS A 930 63.83 35.64 -49.20
CA LYS A 930 63.13 35.12 -50.38
C LYS A 930 63.88 35.50 -51.65
N VAL A 931 64.12 34.52 -52.50
CA VAL A 931 64.65 34.72 -53.85
C VAL A 931 63.46 34.63 -54.81
N GLU A 932 63.06 35.75 -55.42
CA GLU A 932 61.85 35.87 -56.26
C GLU A 932 61.99 36.86 -57.43
#